data_AF-A0A8H6PRT8-F1
#
_entry.id   AF-A0A8H6PRT8-F1
#
_cell.length_a   1.000
_cell.length_b   1.000
_cell.length_c   1.000
_cell.angle_alpha   90.00
_cell.angle_beta   90.00
_cell.angle_gamma   90.00
#
_symmetry.space_group_name_H-M   'P 1'
#
loop_
_entity.id
_entity.type
_entity.pdbx_description
1 polymer ?
#
loop_
_entity_poly.entity_id
_entity_poly.type
_entity_poly.pdbx_seq_one_letter_code
_entity_poly.pdbx_strand_id
1 'polypeptide(L)'
;MYRNLFLAVLALLTAFAHAHTTFTTLYVDGENQGDGVCVRMNRNPSKATFPIEPLSSKDVACGYDGEKAVARVCPAKASSTLTFEFREYADGSQPGSIDESHKGPCAVYMKKVDDATADNNAAGDGWFKIWEADYDATAGKWCTEKMIENNGHISVQIPADIEGGYYLVRPELLALHAAQDSPPDPQFYVGCAQVFVQSTGTAKPPTVSIGEGTYDLSLPGMTYNIYKTPLSLPYPMYGPPVYKAGAASVNTAPANTAPATAASANPAPANTASANAGSANSASADTAPVNPAPADTALVNTASDDTGSEKPAPVPANVCKSKNKKKRTTKKKRAMLVQTKGLKPEGCILVRDNWCGFEVPSYTDEDSCWASAKNCWDQADVCWNTALPTGSAHCQIWSDKCTALGESCSNKVFPGPPNAGQDLTPRPASLVGSIKLFERGVRASCLGGAGNIVRESTKAMENEMRALGISEDDIATILVTIYWGINANTRKAAFWLLTYILHYGPQHYVDMIREETLPAFSPDKSIPDLDYLHDNCPHLDAMWNETIRLSAILCKGNRLMIPYQQLHFDESIFGVDYPVEEFRHELFMQKGRNLTRSDNWRPFRGGTKQCPGRYVAKRFVLLFVAMLLRRFDVELVTRRIPAAEEGKPMLGIMSIKDGEDVLVRVRPR
;
A
#
# COMPACT_ATOMS: atom_id res chain seq x y z
N MET A 1 1.43 50.72 -15.56
CA MET A 1 0.77 49.51 -16.06
C MET A 1 1.44 48.18 -15.65
N TYR A 2 2.43 48.18 -14.75
CA TYR A 2 3.18 46.96 -14.35
C TYR A 2 2.91 46.49 -12.90
N ARG A 3 1.72 46.80 -12.35
CA ARG A 3 1.35 46.40 -10.98
C ARG A 3 0.21 45.38 -10.91
N ASN A 4 -0.38 45.04 -12.06
CA ASN A 4 -1.47 44.05 -12.18
C ASN A 4 -1.01 42.71 -12.78
N LEU A 5 0.24 42.59 -13.22
CA LEU A 5 0.75 41.35 -13.83
C LEU A 5 1.27 40.35 -12.78
N PHE A 6 1.66 40.82 -11.59
CA PHE A 6 2.14 39.96 -10.49
C PHE A 6 1.01 39.21 -9.75
N LEU A 7 -0.23 39.70 -9.83
CA LEU A 7 -1.41 39.04 -9.26
C LEU A 7 -2.00 37.97 -10.18
N ALA A 8 -1.72 38.03 -11.49
CA ALA A 8 -2.21 37.03 -12.45
C ALA A 8 -1.35 35.75 -12.52
N VAL A 9 -0.07 35.83 -12.13
CA VAL A 9 0.84 34.67 -12.14
C VAL A 9 0.73 33.82 -10.86
N LEU A 10 0.22 34.38 -9.74
CA LEU A 10 0.01 33.62 -8.51
C LEU A 10 -1.29 32.80 -8.50
N ALA A 11 -2.17 32.97 -9.49
CA ALA A 11 -3.43 32.23 -9.62
C ALA A 11 -3.34 30.99 -10.55
N LEU A 12 -2.16 30.67 -11.08
CA LEU A 12 -1.93 29.58 -12.05
C LEU A 12 -1.13 28.39 -11.48
N LEU A 13 -0.98 28.31 -10.16
CA LEU A 13 -0.44 27.13 -9.47
C LEU A 13 -1.37 26.67 -8.33
N THR A 14 -2.68 26.63 -8.58
CA THR A 14 -3.52 25.67 -7.85
C THR A 14 -3.20 24.29 -8.42
N ALA A 15 -2.15 23.64 -7.89
CA ALA A 15 -2.11 22.20 -7.93
C ALA A 15 -3.43 21.75 -7.28
N PHE A 16 -4.34 21.16 -8.07
CA PHE A 16 -5.44 20.42 -7.51
C PHE A 16 -4.78 19.30 -6.69
N ALA A 17 -4.65 19.50 -5.38
CA ALA A 17 -4.29 18.43 -4.47
C ALA A 17 -5.47 17.45 -4.53
N HIS A 18 -5.36 16.46 -5.40
CA HIS A 18 -6.15 15.25 -5.22
C HIS A 18 -5.62 14.64 -3.92
N ALA A 19 -6.52 14.37 -3.00
CA ALA A 19 -6.17 13.74 -1.71
C ALA A 19 -6.99 12.47 -1.47
N HIS A 20 -7.97 12.25 -2.33
CA HIS A 20 -9.07 11.34 -2.15
C HIS A 20 -8.88 10.11 -3.03
N THR A 21 -9.55 9.00 -2.72
CA THR A 21 -9.31 7.71 -3.35
C THR A 21 -10.57 7.03 -3.85
N THR A 22 -10.42 6.08 -4.78
CA THR A 22 -11.51 5.21 -5.23
C THR A 22 -11.02 3.79 -5.45
N PHE A 23 -11.88 2.80 -5.21
CA PHE A 23 -11.61 1.40 -5.51
C PHE A 23 -11.81 1.16 -7.01
N THR A 24 -10.73 0.80 -7.73
CA THR A 24 -10.74 0.69 -9.20
C THR A 24 -10.68 -0.74 -9.70
N THR A 25 -9.87 -1.59 -9.04
CA THR A 25 -9.37 -2.81 -9.67
C THR A 25 -9.31 -3.96 -8.67
N LEU A 26 -9.96 -5.08 -9.03
CA LEU A 26 -9.94 -6.31 -8.26
C LEU A 26 -8.86 -7.25 -8.79
N TYR A 27 -8.16 -7.93 -7.89
CA TYR A 27 -7.31 -9.06 -8.21
C TYR A 27 -7.82 -10.30 -7.48
N VAL A 28 -7.74 -11.46 -8.14
CA VAL A 28 -8.09 -12.76 -7.56
C VAL A 28 -6.85 -13.64 -7.63
N ASP A 29 -6.34 -14.05 -6.47
CA ASP A 29 -5.10 -14.85 -6.35
C ASP A 29 -3.90 -14.22 -7.08
N GLY A 30 -3.83 -12.88 -7.07
CA GLY A 30 -2.78 -12.09 -7.73
C GLY A 30 -3.06 -11.77 -9.21
N GLU A 31 -4.08 -12.38 -9.81
CA GLU A 31 -4.47 -12.12 -11.21
C GLU A 31 -5.33 -10.86 -11.29
N ASN A 32 -4.84 -9.86 -12.01
CA ASN A 32 -5.53 -8.61 -12.28
C ASN A 32 -6.75 -8.86 -13.17
N GLN A 33 -7.95 -8.53 -12.68
CA GLN A 33 -9.20 -8.75 -13.41
C GLN A 33 -9.48 -7.68 -14.48
N GLY A 34 -8.74 -6.57 -14.46
CA GLY A 34 -8.92 -5.39 -15.30
C GLY A 34 -9.66 -4.26 -14.58
N ASP A 35 -9.35 -3.02 -14.96
CA ASP A 35 -9.93 -1.83 -14.33
C ASP A 35 -11.45 -1.77 -14.55
N GLY A 36 -12.20 -1.54 -13.46
CA GLY A 36 -13.67 -1.48 -13.47
C GLY A 36 -14.37 -2.82 -13.75
N VAL A 37 -13.63 -3.88 -14.10
CA VAL A 37 -14.19 -5.21 -14.34
C VAL A 37 -14.74 -5.74 -13.02
N CYS A 38 -16.01 -6.15 -13.01
CA CYS A 38 -16.72 -6.63 -11.81
C CYS A 38 -16.74 -5.66 -10.62
N VAL A 39 -16.37 -4.39 -10.79
CA VAL A 39 -16.38 -3.36 -9.75
C VAL A 39 -17.55 -2.41 -9.96
N ARG A 40 -18.35 -2.21 -8.90
CA ARG A 40 -19.34 -1.14 -8.79
C ARG A 40 -18.67 0.07 -8.15
N MET A 41 -18.57 1.16 -8.91
CA MET A 41 -17.91 2.40 -8.51
C MET A 41 -18.68 3.63 -9.00
N ASN A 42 -18.35 4.80 -8.44
CA ASN A 42 -18.90 6.08 -8.85
C ASN A 42 -18.57 6.34 -10.33
N ARG A 43 -19.59 6.61 -11.15
CA ARG A 43 -19.42 6.80 -12.60
C ARG A 43 -19.14 8.24 -12.97
N ASN A 44 -19.25 9.19 -12.04
CA ASN A 44 -18.96 10.59 -12.30
C ASN A 44 -17.45 10.85 -12.23
N PRO A 45 -16.76 11.15 -13.36
CA PRO A 45 -15.31 11.33 -13.36
C PRO A 45 -14.82 12.45 -12.43
N SER A 46 -15.58 13.55 -12.35
CA SER A 46 -15.22 14.71 -11.51
C SER A 46 -15.35 14.46 -10.00
N LYS A 47 -16.03 13.38 -9.60
CA LYS A 47 -16.31 13.03 -8.20
C LYS A 47 -15.94 11.58 -7.87
N ALA A 48 -15.24 10.89 -8.76
CA ALA A 48 -15.03 9.44 -8.67
C ALA A 48 -14.35 9.02 -7.36
N THR A 49 -13.50 9.91 -6.84
CA THR A 49 -12.71 9.71 -5.63
C THR A 49 -13.28 10.45 -4.42
N PHE A 50 -14.35 11.24 -4.56
CA PHE A 50 -14.88 12.04 -3.47
C PHE A 50 -15.43 11.13 -2.36
N PRO A 51 -15.35 11.56 -1.08
CA PRO A 51 -15.83 10.76 0.01
C PRO A 51 -17.37 10.68 -0.03
N ILE A 52 -17.94 9.70 0.66
CA ILE A 52 -19.40 9.57 0.76
C ILE A 52 -19.97 10.63 1.70
N GLU A 53 -20.80 11.50 1.14
CA GLU A 53 -21.54 12.52 1.87
C GLU A 53 -23.03 12.56 1.46
N PRO A 54 -23.95 12.74 2.42
CA PRO A 54 -23.72 12.72 3.88
C PRO A 54 -23.42 11.30 4.38
N LEU A 55 -22.84 11.18 5.58
CA LEU A 55 -22.53 9.89 6.24
C LEU A 55 -23.74 8.97 6.37
N SER A 56 -24.95 9.53 6.50
CA SER A 56 -26.19 8.77 6.60
C SER A 56 -26.69 8.22 5.26
N SER A 57 -26.07 8.55 4.13
CA SER A 57 -26.51 8.10 2.80
C SER A 57 -26.44 6.57 2.68
N LYS A 58 -27.38 5.97 1.93
CA LYS A 58 -27.29 4.56 1.53
C LYS A 58 -26.02 4.21 0.75
N ASP A 59 -25.38 5.21 0.14
CA ASP A 59 -24.15 5.05 -0.64
C ASP A 59 -22.98 4.52 0.21
N VAL A 60 -23.05 4.57 1.56
CA VAL A 60 -22.03 3.92 2.41
C VAL A 60 -21.94 2.41 2.18
N ALA A 61 -22.97 1.77 1.62
CA ALA A 61 -22.97 0.34 1.34
C ALA A 61 -22.01 -0.03 0.20
N CYS A 62 -21.90 0.78 -0.85
CA CYS A 62 -21.20 0.37 -2.07
C CYS A 62 -20.64 1.52 -2.92
N GLY A 63 -20.59 2.72 -2.34
CA GLY A 63 -20.23 3.96 -3.02
C GLY A 63 -21.36 4.54 -3.84
N TYR A 64 -21.15 5.76 -4.35
CA TYR A 64 -22.06 6.37 -5.33
C TYR A 64 -22.22 5.46 -6.54
N ASP A 65 -23.45 5.37 -7.07
CA ASP A 65 -23.85 4.43 -8.12
C ASP A 65 -23.67 2.94 -7.77
N GLY A 66 -23.27 2.58 -6.54
CA GLY A 66 -23.02 1.20 -6.13
C GLY A 66 -24.25 0.29 -6.08
N GLU A 67 -25.45 0.87 -6.10
CA GLU A 67 -26.69 0.11 -6.29
C GLU A 67 -26.93 -0.32 -7.73
N LYS A 68 -26.24 0.28 -8.71
CA LYS A 68 -26.28 -0.16 -10.10
C LYS A 68 -25.27 -1.27 -10.29
N ALA A 69 -25.73 -2.44 -10.68
CA ALA A 69 -24.87 -3.56 -10.98
C ALA A 69 -24.01 -3.29 -12.22
N VAL A 70 -22.96 -4.08 -12.32
CA VAL A 70 -22.15 -4.18 -13.52
C VAL A 70 -22.33 -5.55 -14.17
N ALA A 71 -22.07 -5.63 -15.47
CA ALA A 71 -22.39 -6.84 -16.23
C ALA A 71 -21.51 -8.04 -15.86
N ARG A 72 -20.29 -7.84 -15.32
CA ARG A 72 -19.33 -8.92 -15.06
C ARG A 72 -19.28 -9.32 -13.59
N VAL A 73 -19.08 -10.61 -13.34
CA VAL A 73 -18.85 -11.19 -12.01
C VAL A 73 -17.56 -12.00 -12.06
N CYS A 74 -16.61 -11.68 -11.18
CA CYS A 74 -15.31 -12.35 -11.15
C CYS A 74 -15.39 -13.66 -10.35
N PRO A 75 -14.94 -14.80 -10.88
CA PRO A 75 -14.92 -16.05 -10.14
C PRO A 75 -13.76 -16.05 -9.12
N ALA A 76 -14.02 -16.55 -7.91
CA ALA A 76 -13.00 -16.79 -6.90
C ALA A 76 -13.30 -18.12 -6.18
N LYS A 77 -12.28 -18.82 -5.68
CA LYS A 77 -12.48 -20.02 -4.87
C LYS A 77 -12.64 -19.63 -3.40
N ALA A 78 -13.24 -20.51 -2.61
CA ALA A 78 -13.03 -20.44 -1.16
C ALA A 78 -11.52 -20.40 -0.86
N SER A 79 -11.11 -19.59 0.12
CA SER A 79 -9.70 -19.31 0.45
C SER A 79 -8.88 -18.57 -0.60
N SER A 80 -9.46 -18.16 -1.74
CA SER A 80 -8.77 -17.24 -2.64
C SER A 80 -8.47 -15.92 -1.92
N THR A 81 -7.35 -15.33 -2.28
CA THR A 81 -6.98 -13.97 -1.86
C THR A 81 -7.63 -12.98 -2.82
N LEU A 82 -8.44 -12.07 -2.28
CA LEU A 82 -8.92 -10.90 -3.00
C LEU A 82 -8.03 -9.72 -2.67
N THR A 83 -7.55 -9.02 -3.68
CA THR A 83 -6.81 -7.77 -3.51
C THR A 83 -7.58 -6.62 -4.15
N PHE A 84 -7.78 -5.55 -3.38
CA PHE A 84 -8.48 -4.35 -3.81
C PHE A 84 -7.47 -3.23 -4.02
N GLU A 85 -7.43 -2.67 -5.22
CA GLU A 85 -6.57 -1.53 -5.55
C GLU A 85 -7.35 -0.22 -5.45
N PHE A 86 -6.80 0.69 -4.66
CA PHE A 86 -7.28 2.04 -4.45
C PHE A 86 -6.34 3.04 -5.13
N ARG A 87 -6.91 3.90 -5.98
CA ARG A 87 -6.16 4.91 -6.73
C ARG A 87 -6.63 6.31 -6.38
N GLU A 88 -5.67 7.23 -6.29
CA GLU A 88 -5.92 8.66 -6.10
C GLU A 88 -6.42 9.30 -7.40
N TYR A 89 -5.92 8.81 -8.53
CA TYR A 89 -6.35 9.14 -9.88
C TYR A 89 -7.00 7.89 -10.46
N ALA A 90 -8.33 7.90 -10.58
CA ALA A 90 -9.09 6.72 -10.96
C ALA A 90 -8.60 6.09 -12.28
N ASP A 91 -8.22 6.93 -13.25
CA ASP A 91 -7.72 6.54 -14.57
C ASP A 91 -6.26 6.08 -14.60
N GLY A 92 -5.56 6.14 -13.45
CA GLY A 92 -4.15 5.80 -13.37
C GLY A 92 -3.23 6.76 -14.13
N SER A 93 -3.70 7.96 -14.49
CA SER A 93 -2.89 8.97 -15.19
C SER A 93 -1.70 9.46 -14.38
N GLN A 94 -1.77 9.33 -13.05
CA GLN A 94 -0.68 9.59 -12.11
C GLN A 94 -0.62 8.48 -11.05
N PRO A 95 0.57 8.17 -10.51
CA PRO A 95 0.69 7.27 -9.38
C PRO A 95 0.08 7.91 -8.13
N GLY A 96 -0.47 7.09 -7.24
CA GLY A 96 -1.05 7.55 -5.99
C GLY A 96 -2.20 6.65 -5.56
N SER A 97 -2.44 6.55 -4.26
CA SER A 97 -3.55 5.76 -3.72
C SER A 97 -4.50 6.63 -2.92
N ILE A 98 -3.98 7.32 -1.90
CA ILE A 98 -4.66 8.33 -1.09
C ILE A 98 -3.58 9.24 -0.48
N ASP A 99 -3.92 10.48 -0.14
CA ASP A 99 -2.96 11.38 0.53
C ASP A 99 -2.59 10.86 1.93
N GLU A 100 -1.33 11.06 2.31
CA GLU A 100 -0.77 10.56 3.58
C GLU A 100 -1.47 11.12 4.84
N SER A 101 -2.17 12.25 4.72
CA SER A 101 -2.97 12.81 5.80
C SER A 101 -4.21 11.97 6.13
N HIS A 102 -4.71 11.15 5.19
CA HIS A 102 -5.97 10.39 5.32
C HIS A 102 -5.80 9.13 6.16
N LYS A 103 -5.35 9.32 7.40
CA LYS A 103 -5.11 8.27 8.38
C LYS A 103 -6.42 7.69 8.89
N GLY A 104 -6.52 6.37 8.92
CA GLY A 104 -7.64 5.70 9.59
C GLY A 104 -7.73 4.19 9.31
N PRO A 105 -8.80 3.56 9.80
CA PRO A 105 -8.98 2.12 9.70
C PRO A 105 -9.47 1.69 8.29
N CYS A 106 -9.34 0.40 8.02
CA CYS A 106 -9.98 -0.24 6.87
C CYS A 106 -10.74 -1.50 7.30
N ALA A 107 -11.71 -1.90 6.50
CA ALA A 107 -12.42 -3.17 6.67
C ALA A 107 -12.86 -3.76 5.32
N VAL A 108 -13.13 -5.07 5.30
CA VAL A 108 -13.75 -5.73 4.14
C VAL A 108 -14.93 -6.56 4.60
N TYR A 109 -16.05 -6.39 3.91
CA TYR A 109 -17.30 -7.09 4.16
C TYR A 109 -17.71 -7.90 2.94
N MET A 110 -18.47 -8.97 3.17
CA MET A 110 -19.13 -9.73 2.11
C MET A 110 -20.64 -9.77 2.38
N LYS A 111 -21.44 -9.74 1.32
CA LYS A 111 -22.89 -9.95 1.37
C LYS A 111 -23.29 -10.97 0.31
N LYS A 112 -23.95 -12.04 0.72
CA LYS A 112 -24.50 -13.02 -0.21
C LYS A 112 -25.70 -12.43 -0.92
N VAL A 113 -25.78 -12.62 -2.24
CA VAL A 113 -26.92 -12.20 -3.06
C VAL A 113 -27.36 -13.36 -3.96
N ASP A 114 -28.61 -13.34 -4.40
CA ASP A 114 -29.10 -14.31 -5.38
C ASP A 114 -28.52 -14.04 -6.78
N ASP A 115 -28.27 -12.76 -7.08
CA ASP A 115 -27.74 -12.29 -8.35
C ASP A 115 -26.84 -11.06 -8.15
N ALA A 116 -25.53 -11.21 -8.37
CA ALA A 116 -24.61 -10.08 -8.29
C ALA A 116 -24.76 -9.09 -9.46
N THR A 117 -25.49 -9.43 -10.52
CA THR A 117 -25.77 -8.55 -11.66
C THR A 117 -27.11 -7.82 -11.55
N ALA A 118 -27.83 -7.97 -10.43
CA ALA A 118 -29.06 -7.24 -10.14
C ALA A 118 -28.78 -5.90 -9.44
N ASP A 119 -29.56 -4.88 -9.80
CA ASP A 119 -29.57 -3.56 -9.16
C ASP A 119 -30.27 -3.59 -7.78
N ASN A 120 -30.04 -2.56 -6.97
CA ASN A 120 -30.74 -2.28 -5.71
C ASN A 120 -30.66 -3.42 -4.67
N ASN A 121 -29.50 -4.09 -4.62
CA ASN A 121 -29.25 -5.22 -3.72
C ASN A 121 -28.01 -5.01 -2.83
N ALA A 122 -27.38 -3.84 -2.87
CA ALA A 122 -26.20 -3.55 -2.06
C ALA A 122 -26.57 -3.08 -0.65
N ALA A 123 -27.35 -2.00 -0.52
CA ALA A 123 -27.74 -1.45 0.78
C ALA A 123 -28.71 -2.38 1.54
N GLY A 124 -28.72 -2.24 2.86
CA GLY A 124 -29.55 -3.01 3.78
C GLY A 124 -28.85 -4.24 4.35
N ASP A 125 -29.64 -5.18 4.84
CA ASP A 125 -29.18 -6.39 5.54
C ASP A 125 -28.33 -7.33 4.67
N GLY A 126 -27.54 -8.17 5.32
CA GLY A 126 -26.83 -9.30 4.69
C GLY A 126 -25.31 -9.20 4.70
N TRP A 127 -24.74 -8.11 5.23
CA TRP A 127 -23.29 -7.91 5.30
C TRP A 127 -22.66 -8.61 6.50
N PHE A 128 -21.54 -9.27 6.30
CA PHE A 128 -20.68 -9.77 7.39
C PHE A 128 -19.23 -9.35 7.13
N LYS A 129 -18.52 -8.99 8.20
CA LYS A 129 -17.12 -8.56 8.11
C LYS A 129 -16.21 -9.76 7.98
N ILE A 130 -15.31 -9.77 7.00
CA ILE A 130 -14.30 -10.83 6.83
C ILE A 130 -12.90 -10.38 7.26
N TRP A 131 -12.69 -9.07 7.37
CA TRP A 131 -11.38 -8.52 7.72
C TRP A 131 -11.50 -7.08 8.23
N GLU A 132 -10.59 -6.68 9.12
CA GLU A 132 -10.38 -5.28 9.55
C GLU A 132 -8.92 -5.03 9.93
N ALA A 133 -8.48 -3.77 9.79
CA ALA A 133 -7.27 -3.25 10.42
C ALA A 133 -7.50 -1.81 10.89
N ASP A 134 -7.09 -1.54 12.13
CA ASP A 134 -7.13 -0.24 12.79
C ASP A 134 -5.69 0.31 12.95
N TYR A 135 -5.41 1.03 14.03
CA TYR A 135 -4.06 1.50 14.35
C TYR A 135 -3.17 0.38 14.88
N ASP A 136 -2.13 0.03 14.14
CA ASP A 136 -1.09 -0.89 14.57
C ASP A 136 -0.08 -0.16 15.45
N ALA A 137 -0.21 -0.32 16.76
CA ALA A 137 0.69 0.27 17.75
C ALA A 137 2.13 -0.28 17.69
N THR A 138 2.35 -1.47 17.10
CA THR A 138 3.69 -2.04 16.91
C THR A 138 4.40 -1.40 15.73
N ALA A 139 3.67 -1.18 14.62
CA ALA A 139 4.20 -0.50 13.44
C ALA A 139 4.15 1.04 13.55
N GLY A 140 3.34 1.57 14.46
CA GLY A 140 3.06 3.01 14.59
C GLY A 140 2.21 3.57 13.45
N LYS A 141 1.40 2.74 12.78
CA LYS A 141 0.71 3.08 11.51
C LYS A 141 -0.75 2.68 11.50
N TRP A 142 -1.56 3.51 10.85
CA TRP A 142 -2.94 3.19 10.46
C TRP A 142 -2.99 2.24 9.27
N CYS A 143 -4.17 1.70 9.00
CA CYS A 143 -4.37 0.83 7.85
C CYS A 143 -4.13 1.57 6.52
N THR A 144 -4.63 2.80 6.37
CA THR A 144 -4.44 3.60 5.15
C THR A 144 -2.95 3.89 4.88
N GLU A 145 -2.14 4.12 5.92
CA GLU A 145 -0.68 4.26 5.77
C GLU A 145 -0.03 2.96 5.26
N LYS A 146 -0.44 1.80 5.77
CA LYS A 146 0.04 0.49 5.26
C LYS A 146 -0.42 0.21 3.83
N MET A 147 -1.60 0.69 3.45
CA MET A 147 -2.11 0.59 2.09
C MET A 147 -1.26 1.43 1.12
N ILE A 148 -0.89 2.66 1.50
CA ILE A 148 0.03 3.52 0.74
C ILE A 148 1.36 2.79 0.53
N GLU A 149 1.92 2.19 1.59
CA GLU A 149 3.17 1.40 1.51
C GLU A 149 3.06 0.15 0.64
N ASN A 150 1.84 -0.33 0.40
CA ASN A 150 1.56 -1.44 -0.49
C ASN A 150 0.99 -0.97 -1.85
N ASN A 151 1.33 0.24 -2.28
CA ASN A 151 0.94 0.80 -3.57
C ASN A 151 -0.58 0.82 -3.80
N GLY A 152 -1.38 1.10 -2.77
CA GLY A 152 -2.85 1.16 -2.88
C GLY A 152 -3.56 -0.18 -2.75
N HIS A 153 -2.86 -1.28 -2.46
CA HIS A 153 -3.46 -2.62 -2.47
C HIS A 153 -3.78 -3.13 -1.07
N ILE A 154 -5.02 -3.59 -0.84
CA ILE A 154 -5.45 -4.31 0.38
C ILE A 154 -5.78 -5.76 0.01
N SER A 155 -5.07 -6.72 0.60
CA SER A 155 -5.25 -8.16 0.32
C SER A 155 -5.91 -8.88 1.50
N VAL A 156 -7.02 -9.58 1.25
CA VAL A 156 -7.79 -10.34 2.25
C VAL A 156 -8.19 -11.72 1.73
N GLN A 157 -8.38 -12.69 2.62
CA GLN A 157 -8.74 -14.05 2.23
C GLN A 157 -10.25 -14.29 2.37
N ILE A 158 -10.86 -14.95 1.37
CA ILE A 158 -12.25 -15.43 1.47
C ILE A 158 -12.32 -16.55 2.52
N PRO A 159 -13.26 -16.51 3.48
CA PRO A 159 -13.43 -17.60 4.44
C PRO A 159 -13.64 -18.97 3.75
N ALA A 160 -13.00 -20.02 4.26
CA ALA A 160 -12.96 -21.31 3.59
C ALA A 160 -14.29 -22.10 3.64
N ASP A 161 -15.14 -21.80 4.62
CA ASP A 161 -16.32 -22.60 5.00
C ASP A 161 -17.66 -21.97 4.60
N ILE A 162 -17.65 -20.74 4.07
CA ILE A 162 -18.87 -20.07 3.59
C ILE A 162 -19.48 -20.79 2.40
N GLU A 163 -20.79 -20.67 2.27
CA GLU A 163 -21.51 -21.26 1.14
C GLU A 163 -21.10 -20.67 -0.22
N GLY A 164 -21.15 -21.49 -1.27
CA GLY A 164 -20.87 -21.01 -2.63
C GLY A 164 -22.00 -20.15 -3.19
N GLY A 165 -21.71 -19.32 -4.19
CA GLY A 165 -22.69 -18.51 -4.93
C GLY A 165 -22.24 -17.08 -5.16
N TYR A 166 -23.18 -16.18 -5.44
CA TYR A 166 -22.90 -14.77 -5.71
C TYR A 166 -22.75 -13.95 -4.44
N TYR A 167 -21.76 -13.06 -4.44
CA TYR A 167 -21.45 -12.15 -3.34
C TYR A 167 -21.13 -10.76 -3.87
N LEU A 168 -21.53 -9.74 -3.11
CA LEU A 168 -20.92 -8.42 -3.15
C LEU A 168 -19.81 -8.37 -2.09
N VAL A 169 -18.66 -7.79 -2.43
CA VAL A 169 -17.51 -7.65 -1.52
C VAL A 169 -17.15 -6.18 -1.42
N ARG A 170 -17.27 -5.61 -0.23
CA ARG A 170 -17.15 -4.17 0.05
C ARG A 170 -15.85 -3.89 0.80
N PRO A 171 -14.78 -3.41 0.13
CA PRO A 171 -13.66 -2.77 0.81
C PRO A 171 -14.08 -1.37 1.30
N GLU A 172 -13.66 -1.04 2.52
CA GLU A 172 -13.99 0.20 3.23
C GLU A 172 -12.71 0.84 3.76
N LEU A 173 -12.54 2.13 3.47
CA LEU A 173 -11.57 3.00 4.11
C LEU A 173 -12.33 4.12 4.83
N LEU A 174 -11.87 4.47 6.04
CA LEU A 174 -12.34 5.65 6.75
C LEU A 174 -11.16 6.56 7.02
N ALA A 175 -11.17 7.77 6.45
CA ALA A 175 -10.19 8.80 6.76
C ALA A 175 -10.68 9.64 7.95
N LEU A 176 -9.81 9.83 8.93
CA LEU A 176 -10.13 10.49 10.21
C LEU A 176 -9.47 11.87 10.35
N HIS A 177 -8.87 12.40 9.28
CA HIS A 177 -8.08 13.63 9.33
C HIS A 177 -8.89 14.86 9.75
N ALA A 178 -10.20 14.87 9.46
CA ALA A 178 -11.14 15.91 9.86
C ALA A 178 -12.25 15.38 10.82
N ALA A 179 -12.12 14.14 11.32
CA ALA A 179 -13.15 13.51 12.16
C ALA A 179 -13.38 14.22 13.51
N GLN A 180 -12.41 14.99 14.00
CA GLN A 180 -12.52 15.74 15.25
C GLN A 180 -12.95 17.20 15.06
N ASP A 181 -13.03 17.67 13.82
CA ASP A 181 -13.28 19.07 13.50
C ASP A 181 -14.66 19.52 14.00
N SER A 182 -14.96 20.82 13.85
CA SER A 182 -16.25 21.39 14.22
C SER A 182 -16.84 22.14 13.00
N PRO A 183 -17.77 21.54 12.24
CA PRO A 183 -18.40 20.23 12.49
C PRO A 183 -17.46 19.03 12.21
N PRO A 184 -17.67 17.86 12.87
CA PRO A 184 -16.91 16.64 12.58
C PRO A 184 -17.13 16.15 11.15
N ASP A 185 -16.04 15.80 10.46
CA ASP A 185 -16.07 15.33 9.06
C ASP A 185 -15.25 14.03 8.86
N PRO A 186 -15.77 12.87 9.28
CA PRO A 186 -15.20 11.57 8.93
C PRO A 186 -15.56 11.17 7.51
N GLN A 187 -14.58 10.69 6.74
CA GLN A 187 -14.75 10.49 5.30
C GLN A 187 -14.61 9.02 4.89
N PHE A 188 -15.68 8.47 4.31
CA PHE A 188 -15.71 7.10 3.79
C PHE A 188 -15.32 7.02 2.32
N TYR A 189 -14.48 6.04 2.00
CA TYR A 189 -14.20 5.61 0.63
C TYR A 189 -14.53 4.13 0.50
N VAL A 190 -15.52 3.83 -0.33
CA VAL A 190 -16.11 2.50 -0.46
C VAL A 190 -16.42 2.20 -1.92
N GLY A 191 -16.53 0.92 -2.24
CA GLY A 191 -17.03 0.38 -3.51
C GLY A 191 -17.47 -1.07 -3.30
N CYS A 192 -17.89 -1.78 -4.36
CA CYS A 192 -18.02 -3.23 -4.27
C CYS A 192 -17.45 -3.97 -5.46
N ALA A 193 -16.89 -5.14 -5.20
CA ALA A 193 -16.65 -6.17 -6.20
C ALA A 193 -17.83 -7.15 -6.27
N GLN A 194 -18.16 -7.60 -7.48
CA GLN A 194 -19.11 -8.67 -7.76
C GLN A 194 -18.35 -9.98 -7.94
N VAL A 195 -18.49 -10.90 -6.98
CA VAL A 195 -17.70 -12.14 -6.93
C VAL A 195 -18.61 -13.37 -6.92
N PHE A 196 -18.26 -14.37 -7.72
CA PHE A 196 -18.86 -15.71 -7.61
C PHE A 196 -17.91 -16.62 -6.83
N VAL A 197 -18.30 -17.01 -5.62
CA VAL A 197 -17.51 -17.86 -4.75
C VAL A 197 -17.78 -19.33 -5.08
N GLN A 198 -16.75 -20.01 -5.59
CA GLN A 198 -16.70 -21.45 -5.79
C GLN A 198 -16.34 -22.13 -4.46
N SER A 199 -17.35 -22.61 -3.75
CA SER A 199 -17.19 -23.25 -2.45
C SER A 199 -18.10 -24.47 -2.30
N THR A 200 -17.61 -25.46 -1.54
CA THR A 200 -18.43 -26.57 -1.02
C THR A 200 -18.89 -26.35 0.42
N GLY A 201 -18.50 -25.20 1.01
CA GLY A 201 -18.90 -24.78 2.34
C GLY A 201 -20.41 -24.58 2.46
N THR A 202 -20.86 -24.41 3.71
CA THR A 202 -22.29 -24.25 4.04
C THR A 202 -22.51 -23.20 5.12
N ALA A 203 -21.45 -22.54 5.59
CA ALA A 203 -21.57 -21.55 6.64
C ALA A 203 -22.33 -20.33 6.10
N LYS A 204 -23.23 -19.83 6.94
CA LYS A 204 -23.97 -18.58 6.76
C LYS A 204 -23.59 -17.67 7.93
N PRO A 205 -22.57 -16.82 7.76
CA PRO A 205 -22.13 -15.92 8.82
C PRO A 205 -23.29 -15.03 9.32
N PRO A 206 -23.34 -14.67 10.61
CA PRO A 206 -24.27 -13.65 11.11
C PRO A 206 -24.05 -12.34 10.37
N THR A 207 -25.15 -11.66 10.00
CA THR A 207 -25.12 -10.47 9.16
C THR A 207 -25.65 -9.23 9.88
N VAL A 208 -25.28 -8.06 9.37
CA VAL A 208 -25.77 -6.74 9.77
C VAL A 208 -26.32 -5.98 8.55
N SER A 209 -27.02 -4.87 8.80
CA SER A 209 -27.37 -3.88 7.79
C SER A 209 -26.21 -2.93 7.54
N ILE A 210 -25.92 -2.65 6.27
CA ILE A 210 -25.10 -1.50 5.84
C ILE A 210 -25.86 -0.78 4.74
N GLY A 211 -26.20 0.49 4.97
CA GLY A 211 -27.05 1.31 4.13
C GLY A 211 -27.41 2.62 4.82
N GLU A 212 -28.58 3.17 4.49
CA GLU A 212 -29.03 4.45 5.02
C GLU A 212 -29.07 4.44 6.55
N GLY A 213 -28.51 5.48 7.17
CA GLY A 213 -28.45 5.64 8.62
C GLY A 213 -27.61 4.60 9.38
N THR A 214 -26.83 3.76 8.69
CA THR A 214 -25.96 2.77 9.37
C THR A 214 -24.87 3.43 10.19
N TYR A 215 -24.31 4.52 9.68
CA TYR A 215 -23.27 5.28 10.35
C TYR A 215 -23.75 6.70 10.61
N ASP A 216 -23.40 7.21 11.79
CA ASP A 216 -23.64 8.59 12.20
C ASP A 216 -22.51 9.06 13.14
N LEU A 217 -22.53 10.35 13.48
CA LEU A 217 -21.52 10.99 14.33
C LEU A 217 -21.63 10.61 15.82
N SER A 218 -22.66 9.87 16.24
CA SER A 218 -22.76 9.36 17.62
C SER A 218 -21.82 8.17 17.86
N LEU A 219 -21.37 7.50 16.80
CA LEU A 219 -20.37 6.44 16.88
C LEU A 219 -19.00 7.04 17.26
N PRO A 220 -18.36 6.57 18.36
CA PRO A 220 -17.08 7.14 18.81
C PRO A 220 -15.94 7.02 17.78
N GLY A 221 -16.01 6.03 16.89
CA GLY A 221 -15.05 5.86 15.80
C GLY A 221 -15.12 6.94 14.71
N MET A 222 -16.28 7.60 14.58
CA MET A 222 -16.55 8.64 13.57
C MET A 222 -16.12 10.03 14.04
N THR A 223 -15.87 10.21 15.34
CA THR A 223 -15.44 11.48 15.95
C THR A 223 -14.07 11.37 16.62
N TYR A 224 -13.29 10.35 16.23
CA TYR A 224 -12.01 10.04 16.86
C TYR A 224 -10.93 11.06 16.50
N ASN A 225 -10.30 11.65 17.53
CA ASN A 225 -9.20 12.60 17.35
C ASN A 225 -7.85 11.91 17.17
N ILE A 226 -7.39 11.82 15.92
CA ILE A 226 -6.09 11.24 15.55
C ILE A 226 -4.87 12.11 15.90
N TYR A 227 -5.07 13.35 16.34
CA TYR A 227 -3.99 14.28 16.70
C TYR A 227 -3.71 14.33 18.21
N LYS A 228 -4.55 13.66 19.01
CA LYS A 228 -4.36 13.58 20.46
C LYS A 228 -3.06 12.83 20.78
N THR A 229 -2.24 13.41 21.67
CA THR A 229 -0.98 12.81 22.13
C THR A 229 -1.04 12.52 23.63
N PRO A 230 -0.89 11.26 24.08
CA PRO A 230 -0.84 10.04 23.27
C PRO A 230 -2.20 9.73 22.62
N LEU A 231 -2.19 8.94 21.54
CA LEU A 231 -3.40 8.44 20.90
C LEU A 231 -4.27 7.67 21.91
N SER A 232 -5.59 7.87 21.82
CA SER A 232 -6.56 7.19 22.69
C SER A 232 -6.84 5.77 22.20
N LEU A 233 -5.94 4.83 22.52
CA LEU A 233 -6.04 3.45 22.06
C LEU A 233 -6.78 2.54 23.07
N PRO A 234 -7.44 1.45 22.60
CA PRO A 234 -7.62 1.06 21.19
C PRO A 234 -8.59 2.01 20.46
N TYR A 235 -8.41 2.14 19.14
CA TYR A 235 -9.37 2.84 18.30
C TYR A 235 -10.76 2.17 18.46
N PRO A 236 -11.85 2.93 18.69
CA PRO A 236 -13.19 2.39 18.84
C PRO A 236 -13.75 1.93 17.48
N MET A 237 -13.28 0.78 17.01
CA MET A 237 -13.70 0.15 15.76
C MET A 237 -15.21 -0.10 15.76
N TYR A 238 -15.85 0.18 14.62
CA TYR A 238 -17.28 0.05 14.41
C TYR A 238 -17.61 -1.19 13.55
N GLY A 239 -18.91 -1.47 13.42
CA GLY A 239 -19.42 -2.64 12.70
C GLY A 239 -19.28 -3.95 13.48
N PRO A 240 -19.75 -5.08 12.91
CA PRO A 240 -19.68 -6.39 13.56
C PRO A 240 -18.23 -6.89 13.72
N PRO A 241 -17.98 -7.87 14.61
CA PRO A 241 -16.70 -8.54 14.66
C PRO A 241 -16.39 -9.28 13.36
N VAL A 242 -15.10 -9.48 13.07
CA VAL A 242 -14.65 -10.31 11.94
C VAL A 242 -15.15 -11.75 12.09
N TYR A 243 -15.81 -12.27 11.05
CA TYR A 243 -16.21 -13.66 10.95
C TYR A 243 -14.98 -14.57 10.94
N LYS A 244 -15.02 -15.63 11.77
CA LYS A 244 -13.98 -16.65 11.84
C LYS A 244 -14.57 -17.99 11.43
N ALA A 245 -13.94 -18.64 10.44
CA ALA A 245 -14.34 -19.98 10.00
C ALA A 245 -14.41 -20.96 11.18
N GLY A 246 -15.46 -21.77 11.22
CA GLY A 246 -15.71 -22.73 12.31
C GLY A 246 -16.19 -22.12 13.64
N ALA A 247 -16.34 -20.79 13.76
CA ALA A 247 -17.02 -20.20 14.90
C ALA A 247 -18.51 -20.54 14.85
N ALA A 248 -19.05 -21.11 15.94
CA ALA A 248 -20.49 -21.29 16.08
C ALA A 248 -21.18 -19.92 15.99
N SER A 249 -22.33 -19.84 15.32
CA SER A 249 -23.17 -18.64 15.28
C SER A 249 -23.50 -18.23 16.71
N VAL A 250 -22.87 -17.15 17.18
CA VAL A 250 -23.28 -16.46 18.40
C VAL A 250 -24.13 -15.29 17.93
N ASN A 251 -25.45 -15.39 18.14
CA ASN A 251 -26.35 -14.25 18.02
C ASN A 251 -26.02 -13.26 19.14
N THR A 252 -25.09 -12.34 18.90
CA THR A 252 -24.96 -11.13 19.74
C THR A 252 -25.72 -10.01 19.08
N ALA A 253 -26.76 -9.53 19.75
CA ALA A 253 -27.42 -8.25 19.49
C ALA A 253 -26.38 -7.11 19.41
N PRO A 254 -26.66 -6.00 18.70
CA PRO A 254 -25.73 -4.87 18.62
C PRO A 254 -25.42 -4.37 20.03
N ALA A 255 -24.18 -4.56 20.48
CA ALA A 255 -23.72 -4.06 21.76
C ALA A 255 -23.39 -2.56 21.64
N ASN A 256 -24.44 -1.73 21.58
CA ASN A 256 -24.34 -0.35 22.02
C ASN A 256 -24.33 -0.36 23.56
N THR A 257 -23.15 -0.52 24.14
CA THR A 257 -22.96 -0.29 25.58
C THR A 257 -21.70 0.54 25.80
N ALA A 258 -21.93 1.81 26.11
CA ALA A 258 -20.96 2.67 26.76
C ALA A 258 -20.45 2.01 28.06
N PRO A 259 -19.17 2.18 28.44
CA PRO A 259 -18.70 1.71 29.73
C PRO A 259 -19.38 2.51 30.85
N ALA A 260 -20.14 1.80 31.69
CA ALA A 260 -20.66 2.33 32.94
C ALA A 260 -19.51 2.69 33.88
N THR A 261 -19.38 3.97 34.20
CA THR A 261 -18.56 4.44 35.33
C THR A 261 -19.27 4.12 36.64
N ALA A 262 -18.53 3.50 37.56
CA ALA A 262 -18.99 3.22 38.92
C ALA A 262 -19.26 4.53 39.68
N ALA A 263 -20.38 4.56 40.38
CA ALA A 263 -20.93 5.69 41.10
C ALA A 263 -20.08 6.14 42.31
N SER A 264 -20.09 7.45 42.55
CA SER A 264 -20.07 8.02 43.91
C SER A 264 -21.10 9.15 43.97
N ALA A 265 -21.78 9.24 45.11
CA ALA A 265 -23.12 9.78 45.28
C ALA A 265 -23.21 11.29 45.62
N ASN A 266 -24.41 11.84 45.32
CA ASN A 266 -25.16 12.96 45.95
C ASN A 266 -24.82 14.43 45.60
N PRO A 267 -25.79 15.38 45.75
CA PRO A 267 -27.10 15.48 45.10
C PRO A 267 -27.34 16.88 44.42
N ALA A 268 -28.49 17.02 43.74
CA ALA A 268 -28.97 18.17 42.94
C ALA A 268 -29.06 19.54 43.66
N PRO A 269 -29.27 20.68 42.94
CA PRO A 269 -30.63 21.11 42.54
C PRO A 269 -30.70 21.68 41.09
N ALA A 270 -31.70 21.31 40.28
CA ALA A 270 -33.01 21.98 40.10
C ALA A 270 -32.96 23.38 39.46
N ASN A 271 -33.43 23.50 38.21
CA ASN A 271 -34.33 24.55 37.68
C ASN A 271 -34.58 24.30 36.18
N THR A 272 -35.75 23.81 35.77
CA THR A 272 -37.02 24.51 35.46
C THR A 272 -37.12 25.03 34.03
N ALA A 273 -38.14 24.49 33.34
CA ALA A 273 -39.04 25.15 32.39
C ALA A 273 -38.44 25.52 31.01
N SER A 274 -39.16 25.49 29.90
CA SER A 274 -40.57 25.20 29.63
C SER A 274 -40.68 24.95 28.12
N ALA A 275 -41.38 23.88 27.77
CA ALA A 275 -42.50 23.90 26.83
C ALA A 275 -42.69 25.16 25.96
N ASN A 276 -42.77 24.97 24.64
CA ASN A 276 -43.98 25.42 23.96
C ASN A 276 -44.34 24.48 22.80
N ALA A 277 -45.59 24.01 22.85
CA ALA A 277 -46.27 23.30 21.78
C ALA A 277 -47.10 24.30 20.97
N GLY A 278 -47.27 24.02 19.69
CA GLY A 278 -48.25 24.63 18.79
C GLY A 278 -48.20 23.84 17.47
N SER A 279 -48.97 22.76 17.35
CA SER A 279 -50.34 22.73 16.78
C SER A 279 -50.33 23.22 15.33
N ALA A 280 -50.19 22.32 14.35
CA ALA A 280 -51.27 21.59 13.69
C ALA A 280 -52.06 22.43 12.68
N ASN A 281 -52.08 21.99 11.41
CA ASN A 281 -53.33 21.85 10.70
C ASN A 281 -53.26 20.82 9.56
N SER A 282 -54.36 20.10 9.45
CA SER A 282 -54.63 18.87 8.70
C SER A 282 -55.30 19.12 7.34
N ALA A 283 -55.24 18.13 6.45
CA ALA A 283 -56.35 17.56 5.66
C ALA A 283 -55.75 16.50 4.69
N SER A 284 -55.92 15.19 4.90
CA SER A 284 -57.07 14.31 4.54
C SER A 284 -57.34 14.21 3.03
N ALA A 285 -57.71 13.09 2.41
CA ALA A 285 -57.76 11.64 2.67
C ALA A 285 -58.42 11.00 1.40
N ASP A 286 -58.43 9.66 1.35
CA ASP A 286 -59.32 8.78 0.55
C ASP A 286 -58.93 8.48 -0.92
N THR A 287 -59.06 7.27 -1.49
CA THR A 287 -59.54 5.93 -1.08
C THR A 287 -59.10 4.89 -2.15
N ALA A 288 -59.05 3.60 -1.79
CA ALA A 288 -58.85 2.43 -2.68
C ALA A 288 -60.22 1.90 -3.23
N PRO A 289 -60.38 0.68 -3.83
CA PRO A 289 -59.47 -0.29 -4.50
C PRO A 289 -60.05 -0.80 -5.87
N VAL A 290 -59.46 -1.85 -6.50
CA VAL A 290 -60.11 -3.05 -7.13
C VAL A 290 -59.22 -3.74 -8.21
N ASN A 291 -59.07 -5.07 -8.10
CA ASN A 291 -58.50 -6.06 -9.05
C ASN A 291 -59.62 -6.56 -10.02
N PRO A 292 -59.41 -7.26 -11.17
CA PRO A 292 -58.59 -8.49 -11.29
C PRO A 292 -57.95 -8.78 -12.68
N ALA A 293 -57.31 -9.95 -12.78
CA ALA A 293 -56.66 -10.59 -13.94
C ALA A 293 -57.58 -10.87 -15.16
N PRO A 294 -56.99 -11.35 -16.29
CA PRO A 294 -57.32 -12.71 -16.73
C PRO A 294 -56.14 -13.53 -17.31
N ALA A 295 -56.46 -14.80 -17.58
CA ALA A 295 -55.59 -15.93 -17.91
C ALA A 295 -55.51 -16.26 -19.42
N ASP A 296 -54.57 -17.18 -19.71
CA ASP A 296 -54.54 -18.25 -20.73
C ASP A 296 -54.59 -17.94 -22.24
N THR A 297 -53.61 -18.50 -22.94
CA THR A 297 -53.89 -19.43 -24.06
C THR A 297 -52.69 -20.33 -24.34
N ALA A 298 -52.91 -21.63 -24.19
CA ALA A 298 -52.07 -22.70 -24.70
C ALA A 298 -52.41 -22.99 -26.17
N LEU A 299 -51.41 -23.41 -26.94
CA LEU A 299 -51.62 -24.22 -28.15
C LEU A 299 -50.73 -25.46 -28.12
N VAL A 300 -51.43 -26.58 -28.20
CA VAL A 300 -51.00 -27.97 -28.28
C VAL A 300 -50.39 -28.25 -29.66
N ASN A 301 -49.37 -29.10 -29.73
CA ASN A 301 -49.30 -30.11 -30.78
C ASN A 301 -48.59 -31.37 -30.28
N THR A 302 -49.30 -32.48 -30.49
CA THR A 302 -49.04 -33.87 -30.12
C THR A 302 -48.31 -34.64 -31.23
N ALA A 303 -47.44 -35.58 -30.84
CA ALA A 303 -47.28 -36.95 -31.35
C ALA A 303 -46.16 -37.61 -30.51
N SER A 304 -46.38 -38.63 -29.67
CA SER A 304 -46.69 -40.06 -29.96
C SER A 304 -45.64 -40.67 -30.87
N ASP A 305 -45.03 -41.83 -30.65
CA ASP A 305 -44.99 -42.92 -29.64
C ASP A 305 -43.53 -43.47 -29.79
N ASP A 306 -42.95 -44.38 -29.03
CA ASP A 306 -43.45 -45.70 -28.66
C ASP A 306 -42.40 -46.44 -27.81
N THR A 307 -42.91 -47.35 -26.97
CA THR A 307 -42.36 -48.62 -26.43
C THR A 307 -40.85 -48.80 -26.17
N GLY A 308 -40.39 -49.46 -25.10
CA GLY A 308 -41.05 -50.30 -24.11
C GLY A 308 -40.07 -51.35 -23.58
N SER A 309 -40.43 -51.89 -22.41
CA SER A 309 -40.05 -53.19 -21.85
C SER A 309 -38.83 -53.35 -20.94
N GLU A 310 -39.10 -54.14 -19.91
CA GLU A 310 -38.48 -54.26 -18.60
C GLU A 310 -38.10 -55.75 -18.35
N LYS A 311 -37.14 -55.97 -17.44
CA LYS A 311 -36.88 -57.18 -16.61
C LYS A 311 -36.25 -58.45 -17.25
N PRO A 312 -35.71 -59.42 -16.46
CA PRO A 312 -35.44 -59.47 -15.00
C PRO A 312 -34.05 -60.02 -14.59
N ALA A 313 -33.75 -59.98 -13.29
CA ALA A 313 -32.57 -60.55 -12.62
C ALA A 313 -32.61 -62.09 -12.46
N PRO A 314 -31.46 -62.70 -12.09
CA PRO A 314 -31.47 -63.79 -11.12
C PRO A 314 -30.41 -63.65 -10.01
N VAL A 315 -30.75 -64.22 -8.84
CA VAL A 315 -29.96 -64.46 -7.61
C VAL A 315 -30.35 -65.90 -7.17
N PRO A 316 -29.64 -66.67 -6.30
CA PRO A 316 -28.32 -66.53 -5.65
C PRO A 316 -27.39 -67.77 -5.82
N ALA A 317 -26.12 -67.65 -5.39
CA ALA A 317 -25.40 -68.78 -4.80
C ALA A 317 -24.57 -68.32 -3.58
N ASN A 318 -24.89 -68.90 -2.43
CA ASN A 318 -24.24 -68.68 -1.14
C ASN A 318 -22.89 -69.41 -1.05
N VAL A 319 -21.82 -68.71 -0.66
CA VAL A 319 -20.70 -69.31 0.09
C VAL A 319 -20.20 -68.32 1.15
N CYS A 320 -20.29 -68.71 2.41
CA CYS A 320 -19.79 -67.97 3.57
C CYS A 320 -18.25 -67.93 3.64
N LYS A 321 -17.65 -66.73 3.74
CA LYS A 321 -16.41 -66.50 4.51
C LYS A 321 -16.45 -65.14 5.20
N SER A 322 -16.27 -65.18 6.52
CA SER A 322 -16.14 -64.04 7.44
C SER A 322 -14.87 -63.23 7.14
N LYS A 323 -14.98 -61.88 7.15
CA LYS A 323 -14.11 -60.93 7.89
C LYS A 323 -14.34 -59.45 7.47
N ASN A 324 -14.60 -58.60 8.46
CA ASN A 324 -14.44 -57.14 8.54
C ASN A 324 -14.87 -56.25 7.35
N LYS A 325 -16.10 -55.68 7.41
CA LYS A 325 -16.46 -54.49 6.63
C LYS A 325 -16.13 -53.20 7.40
N LYS A 326 -15.02 -52.55 7.03
CA LYS A 326 -14.91 -51.09 7.15
C LYS A 326 -16.06 -50.48 6.34
N LYS A 327 -16.98 -49.77 6.99
CA LYS A 327 -17.95 -48.89 6.32
C LYS A 327 -17.15 -47.81 5.58
N ARG A 328 -16.88 -48.03 4.29
CA ARG A 328 -16.45 -46.96 3.39
C ARG A 328 -17.69 -46.15 3.07
N THR A 329 -18.02 -45.18 3.93
CA THR A 329 -18.95 -44.12 3.59
C THR A 329 -18.35 -43.35 2.42
N THR A 330 -18.83 -43.62 1.20
CA THR A 330 -18.65 -42.67 0.10
C THR A 330 -19.40 -41.40 0.49
N LYS A 331 -18.69 -40.44 1.08
CA LYS A 331 -19.13 -39.03 1.15
C LYS A 331 -19.46 -38.63 -0.30
N LYS A 332 -20.74 -38.52 -0.62
CA LYS A 332 -21.20 -37.92 -1.88
C LYS A 332 -20.60 -36.50 -1.88
N LYS A 333 -19.58 -36.24 -2.70
CA LYS A 333 -19.05 -34.87 -2.87
C LYS A 333 -20.23 -34.01 -3.31
N ARG A 334 -20.58 -32.99 -2.52
CA ARG A 334 -21.63 -32.03 -2.88
C ARG A 334 -21.17 -31.34 -4.16
N ALA A 335 -22.05 -31.26 -5.16
CA ALA A 335 -21.74 -30.57 -6.41
C ALA A 335 -21.47 -29.10 -6.10
N MET A 336 -20.35 -28.59 -6.61
CA MET A 336 -19.98 -27.18 -6.49
C MET A 336 -20.89 -26.37 -7.41
N LEU A 337 -21.40 -25.23 -6.93
CA LEU A 337 -22.19 -24.33 -7.76
C LEU A 337 -21.33 -23.82 -8.93
N VAL A 338 -21.96 -23.64 -10.08
CA VAL A 338 -21.33 -23.10 -11.29
C VAL A 338 -21.86 -21.69 -11.53
N GLN A 339 -20.97 -20.79 -11.92
CA GLN A 339 -21.35 -19.44 -12.29
C GLN A 339 -22.16 -19.46 -13.59
N THR A 340 -23.33 -18.84 -13.58
CA THR A 340 -24.24 -18.77 -14.72
C THR A 340 -24.53 -17.34 -15.18
N LYS A 341 -24.21 -16.34 -14.35
CA LYS A 341 -24.43 -14.92 -14.60
C LYS A 341 -23.13 -14.14 -14.52
N GLY A 342 -23.08 -13.05 -15.27
CA GLY A 342 -21.93 -12.15 -15.36
C GLY A 342 -20.64 -12.75 -15.92
N LEU A 343 -20.77 -13.78 -16.74
CA LEU A 343 -19.64 -14.34 -17.51
C LEU A 343 -19.16 -13.32 -18.55
N LYS A 344 -17.88 -13.42 -18.96
CA LYS A 344 -17.41 -12.73 -20.17
C LYS A 344 -18.29 -13.21 -21.34
N PRO A 345 -18.93 -12.31 -22.11
CA PRO A 345 -19.68 -12.73 -23.28
C PRO A 345 -18.80 -13.55 -24.23
N GLU A 346 -19.36 -14.60 -24.82
CA GLU A 346 -18.67 -15.38 -25.84
C GLU A 346 -18.41 -14.52 -27.08
N GLY A 347 -17.25 -14.70 -27.72
CA GLY A 347 -16.85 -13.88 -28.87
C GLY A 347 -16.34 -12.48 -28.52
N CYS A 348 -16.14 -12.18 -27.23
CA CYS A 348 -15.61 -10.91 -26.80
C CYS A 348 -14.11 -10.77 -27.08
N ILE A 349 -13.76 -9.88 -28.02
CA ILE A 349 -12.39 -9.65 -28.50
C ILE A 349 -11.72 -8.43 -27.89
N LEU A 350 -12.44 -7.57 -27.17
CA LEU A 350 -11.85 -6.46 -26.43
C LEU A 350 -12.68 -6.19 -25.18
N VAL A 351 -12.07 -6.33 -24.00
CA VAL A 351 -12.72 -5.98 -22.73
C VAL A 351 -12.23 -4.61 -22.28
N ARG A 352 -13.16 -3.73 -21.95
CA ARG A 352 -12.91 -2.51 -21.19
C ARG A 352 -13.95 -2.47 -20.09
N ASP A 353 -13.54 -2.52 -18.83
CA ASP A 353 -14.46 -2.68 -17.69
C ASP A 353 -15.50 -3.79 -17.92
N ASN A 354 -16.77 -3.43 -18.04
CA ASN A 354 -17.88 -4.35 -18.27
C ASN A 354 -18.39 -4.31 -19.71
N TRP A 355 -17.83 -3.43 -20.55
CA TRP A 355 -18.08 -3.41 -21.99
C TRP A 355 -17.22 -4.43 -22.72
N CYS A 356 -17.76 -4.87 -23.84
CA CYS A 356 -17.15 -5.84 -24.72
C CYS A 356 -17.27 -5.39 -26.18
N GLY A 357 -16.14 -5.37 -26.87
CA GLY A 357 -16.09 -5.29 -28.34
C GLY A 357 -16.21 -6.67 -28.96
N PHE A 358 -17.07 -6.79 -29.96
CA PHE A 358 -17.30 -8.01 -30.74
C PHE A 358 -16.81 -7.83 -32.16
N GLU A 359 -16.26 -8.89 -32.74
CA GLU A 359 -15.77 -8.86 -34.11
C GLU A 359 -16.85 -8.34 -35.08
N VAL A 360 -16.42 -7.47 -35.99
CA VAL A 360 -17.30 -6.82 -36.96
C VAL A 360 -17.52 -7.76 -38.16
N PRO A 361 -18.63 -7.61 -38.92
CA PRO A 361 -18.93 -8.50 -40.04
C PRO A 361 -17.77 -8.58 -41.06
N SER A 362 -17.48 -9.78 -41.56
CA SER A 362 -16.53 -9.93 -42.67
C SER A 362 -17.04 -9.25 -43.94
N TYR A 363 -16.14 -8.68 -44.75
CA TYR A 363 -16.47 -7.98 -45.99
C TYR A 363 -15.52 -8.36 -47.14
N THR A 364 -16.02 -8.30 -48.37
CA THR A 364 -15.27 -8.58 -49.60
C THR A 364 -15.52 -7.57 -50.72
N ASP A 365 -16.44 -6.63 -50.51
CA ASP A 365 -16.82 -5.59 -51.44
C ASP A 365 -17.03 -4.24 -50.72
N GLU A 366 -17.29 -3.19 -51.49
CA GLU A 366 -17.40 -1.81 -50.98
C GLU A 366 -18.58 -1.64 -50.01
N ASP A 367 -19.76 -2.15 -50.37
CA ASP A 367 -20.97 -2.01 -49.56
C ASP A 367 -20.85 -2.74 -48.22
N SER A 368 -20.36 -3.98 -48.23
CA SER A 368 -20.12 -4.76 -47.01
C SER A 368 -18.99 -4.16 -46.16
N CYS A 369 -17.97 -3.55 -46.78
CA CYS A 369 -16.90 -2.85 -46.06
C CYS A 369 -17.47 -1.67 -45.25
N TRP A 370 -18.25 -0.79 -45.89
CA TRP A 370 -18.85 0.36 -45.20
C TRP A 370 -19.89 -0.06 -44.15
N ALA A 371 -20.64 -1.14 -44.38
CA ALA A 371 -21.52 -1.71 -43.36
C ALA A 371 -20.74 -2.19 -42.13
N SER A 372 -19.60 -2.87 -42.34
CA SER A 372 -18.71 -3.28 -41.25
C SER A 372 -18.05 -2.10 -40.54
N ALA A 373 -17.67 -1.05 -41.28
CA ALA A 373 -17.12 0.18 -40.72
C ALA A 373 -18.14 0.85 -39.79
N LYS A 374 -19.39 0.96 -40.25
CA LYS A 374 -20.48 1.52 -39.44
C LYS A 374 -20.69 0.70 -38.17
N ASN A 375 -20.76 -0.63 -38.27
CA ASN A 375 -20.89 -1.49 -37.09
C ASN A 375 -19.74 -1.29 -36.08
N CYS A 376 -18.50 -1.14 -36.58
CA CYS A 376 -17.34 -0.85 -35.74
C CYS A 376 -17.52 0.45 -34.95
N TRP A 377 -17.89 1.54 -35.64
CA TRP A 377 -18.10 2.85 -35.02
C TRP A 377 -19.31 2.89 -34.08
N ASP A 378 -20.40 2.18 -34.40
CA ASP A 378 -21.54 2.03 -33.49
C ASP A 378 -21.10 1.40 -32.15
N GLN A 379 -20.21 0.40 -32.19
CA GLN A 379 -19.61 -0.19 -30.99
C GLN A 379 -18.64 0.78 -30.28
N ALA A 380 -17.85 1.55 -31.04
CA ALA A 380 -16.94 2.56 -30.51
C ALA A 380 -17.69 3.65 -29.73
N ASP A 381 -18.82 4.11 -30.25
CA ASP A 381 -19.66 5.13 -29.60
C ASP A 381 -20.17 4.63 -28.25
N VAL A 382 -20.63 3.37 -28.18
CA VAL A 382 -21.01 2.76 -26.89
C VAL A 382 -19.80 2.67 -25.98
N CYS A 383 -18.62 2.36 -26.50
CA CYS A 383 -17.40 2.35 -25.72
C CYS A 383 -17.18 3.72 -25.06
N TRP A 384 -17.00 4.78 -25.85
CA TRP A 384 -16.71 6.11 -25.32
C TRP A 384 -17.79 6.66 -24.39
N ASN A 385 -19.07 6.42 -24.68
CA ASN A 385 -20.19 6.94 -23.89
C ASN A 385 -20.41 6.21 -22.55
N THR A 386 -19.82 5.01 -22.38
CA THR A 386 -19.99 4.20 -21.16
C THR A 386 -18.71 3.97 -20.38
N ALA A 387 -17.61 4.61 -20.77
CA ALA A 387 -16.33 4.48 -20.10
C ALA A 387 -16.43 4.92 -18.63
N LEU A 388 -15.86 4.10 -17.74
CA LEU A 388 -15.75 4.44 -16.32
C LEU A 388 -14.64 5.46 -16.07
N PRO A 389 -14.61 6.11 -14.89
CA PRO A 389 -13.53 7.01 -14.50
C PRO A 389 -12.13 6.36 -14.49
N THR A 390 -12.04 5.03 -14.57
CA THR A 390 -10.78 4.30 -14.76
C THR A 390 -10.16 4.49 -16.15
N GLY A 391 -10.79 5.25 -17.03
CA GLY A 391 -10.21 5.68 -18.29
C GLY A 391 -10.73 4.90 -19.49
N SER A 392 -10.39 5.41 -20.67
CA SER A 392 -10.96 4.98 -21.96
C SER A 392 -9.90 4.50 -22.95
N ALA A 393 -8.68 4.18 -22.49
CA ALA A 393 -7.57 3.75 -23.35
C ALA A 393 -7.93 2.56 -24.27
N HIS A 394 -8.76 1.64 -23.80
CA HIS A 394 -9.24 0.51 -24.60
C HIS A 394 -10.21 0.95 -25.72
N CYS A 395 -11.00 2.01 -25.51
CA CYS A 395 -11.83 2.56 -26.58
C CYS A 395 -10.98 3.15 -27.71
N GLN A 396 -9.77 3.66 -27.41
CA GLN A 396 -8.84 4.08 -28.44
C GLN A 396 -8.37 2.90 -29.30
N ILE A 397 -8.03 1.76 -28.68
CA ILE A 397 -7.67 0.53 -29.41
C ILE A 397 -8.78 0.12 -30.38
N TRP A 398 -10.04 0.24 -29.94
CA TRP A 398 -11.19 -0.05 -30.79
C TRP A 398 -11.35 0.98 -31.92
N SER A 399 -11.23 2.27 -31.63
CA SER A 399 -11.28 3.34 -32.63
C SER A 399 -10.17 3.21 -33.68
N ASP A 400 -8.98 2.74 -33.30
CA ASP A 400 -7.89 2.46 -34.23
C ASP A 400 -8.25 1.32 -35.19
N LYS A 401 -8.88 0.24 -34.69
CA LYS A 401 -9.44 -0.84 -35.52
C LYS A 401 -10.47 -0.28 -36.51
N CYS A 402 -11.39 0.58 -36.07
CA CYS A 402 -12.41 1.17 -36.93
C CYS A 402 -11.83 2.12 -37.98
N THR A 403 -10.77 2.84 -37.62
CA THR A 403 -10.05 3.73 -38.54
C THR A 403 -9.35 2.93 -39.64
N ALA A 404 -8.58 1.90 -39.29
CA ALA A 404 -7.92 1.01 -40.26
C ALA A 404 -8.92 0.33 -41.21
N LEU A 405 -10.11 -0.01 -40.70
CA LEU A 405 -11.20 -0.55 -41.50
C LEU A 405 -11.72 0.51 -42.50
N GLY A 406 -12.01 1.73 -42.05
CA GLY A 406 -12.47 2.82 -42.92
C GLY A 406 -11.45 3.24 -43.99
N GLU A 407 -10.16 3.18 -43.67
CA GLU A 407 -9.06 3.38 -44.64
C GLU A 407 -9.06 2.30 -45.72
N SER A 408 -9.31 1.03 -45.35
CA SER A 408 -9.43 -0.06 -46.32
C SER A 408 -10.59 0.17 -47.29
N CYS A 409 -11.76 0.58 -46.78
CA CYS A 409 -12.91 0.90 -47.63
C CYS A 409 -12.62 2.08 -48.56
N SER A 410 -12.03 3.16 -48.05
CA SER A 410 -11.70 4.36 -48.82
C SER A 410 -10.70 4.08 -49.95
N ASN A 411 -9.74 3.18 -49.70
CA ASN A 411 -8.73 2.77 -50.68
C ASN A 411 -9.23 1.68 -51.66
N LYS A 412 -10.49 1.23 -51.53
CA LYS A 412 -11.09 0.14 -52.33
C LYS A 412 -10.32 -1.18 -52.22
N VAL A 413 -9.80 -1.47 -51.03
CA VAL A 413 -9.13 -2.74 -50.70
C VAL A 413 -10.00 -3.47 -49.68
N PHE A 414 -10.44 -4.68 -50.01
CA PHE A 414 -11.44 -5.42 -49.21
C PHE A 414 -10.88 -6.74 -48.63
N PRO A 415 -9.89 -6.70 -47.73
CA PRO A 415 -9.28 -7.91 -47.17
C PRO A 415 -10.11 -8.54 -46.03
N GLY A 416 -11.23 -7.92 -45.65
CA GLY A 416 -11.97 -8.20 -44.42
C GLY A 416 -11.45 -7.41 -43.20
N PRO A 417 -12.08 -7.58 -42.03
CA PRO A 417 -11.79 -6.78 -40.85
C PRO A 417 -10.33 -6.88 -40.38
N PRO A 418 -9.70 -5.76 -39.97
CA PRO A 418 -8.36 -5.80 -39.41
C PRO A 418 -8.33 -6.59 -38.11
N ASN A 419 -7.26 -7.36 -37.88
CA ASN A 419 -7.07 -8.20 -36.70
C ASN A 419 -8.18 -9.24 -36.47
N ALA A 420 -8.81 -9.73 -37.54
CA ALA A 420 -9.91 -10.68 -37.45
C ALA A 420 -9.54 -11.91 -36.59
N GLY A 421 -10.36 -12.17 -35.56
CA GLY A 421 -10.19 -13.32 -34.68
C GLY A 421 -9.07 -13.20 -33.64
N GLN A 422 -8.47 -12.01 -33.48
CA GLN A 422 -7.50 -11.73 -32.42
C GLN A 422 -8.19 -11.15 -31.16
N ASP A 423 -7.70 -11.49 -29.96
CA ASP A 423 -8.07 -10.80 -28.72
C ASP A 423 -7.22 -9.53 -28.61
N LEU A 424 -7.89 -8.39 -28.71
CA LEU A 424 -7.33 -7.05 -28.63
C LEU A 424 -7.25 -6.53 -27.20
N THR A 425 -7.77 -7.27 -26.21
CA THR A 425 -7.68 -6.88 -24.80
C THR A 425 -6.22 -6.87 -24.37
N PRO A 426 -5.66 -5.70 -24.01
CA PRO A 426 -4.32 -5.64 -23.45
C PRO A 426 -4.23 -6.54 -22.22
N ARG A 427 -3.10 -7.23 -22.07
CA ARG A 427 -2.84 -7.95 -20.82
C ARG A 427 -2.80 -6.93 -19.69
N PRO A 428 -3.62 -7.10 -18.64
CA PRO A 428 -3.55 -6.22 -17.48
C PRO A 428 -2.15 -6.24 -16.86
N ALA A 429 -1.72 -5.10 -16.31
CA ALA A 429 -0.45 -5.03 -15.60
C ALA A 429 -0.42 -6.02 -14.43
N SER A 430 0.73 -6.64 -14.19
CA SER A 430 0.94 -7.50 -13.03
C SER A 430 0.82 -6.68 -11.75
N LEU A 431 0.34 -7.30 -10.67
CA LEU A 431 0.25 -6.69 -9.35
C LEU A 431 1.62 -6.10 -8.94
N VAL A 432 1.67 -4.78 -8.76
CA VAL A 432 2.89 -4.04 -8.33
C VAL A 432 2.94 -3.89 -6.79
N GLY A 433 1.90 -4.35 -6.10
CA GLY A 433 1.85 -4.49 -4.64
C GLY A 433 2.08 -5.92 -4.16
N SER A 434 2.07 -6.12 -2.85
CA SER A 434 2.18 -7.43 -2.21
C SER A 434 0.81 -8.13 -2.14
N ILE A 435 0.79 -9.43 -2.49
CA ILE A 435 -0.34 -10.35 -2.20
C ILE A 435 -0.39 -10.80 -0.73
N LYS A 436 0.61 -10.46 0.09
CA LYS A 436 0.59 -10.84 1.50
C LYS A 436 -0.68 -10.29 2.12
N LEU A 437 -1.38 -11.16 2.86
CA LEU A 437 -2.57 -10.77 3.58
C LEU A 437 -2.24 -9.57 4.45
N PHE A 438 -3.12 -8.57 4.44
CA PHE A 438 -2.99 -7.45 5.36
C PHE A 438 -3.21 -7.99 6.77
N GLU A 439 -2.13 -8.23 7.51
CA GLU A 439 -2.24 -8.73 8.86
C GLU A 439 -2.60 -7.58 9.81
N ARG A 440 -3.61 -7.81 10.66
CA ARG A 440 -3.83 -6.97 11.84
C ARG A 440 -2.56 -7.06 12.68
N GLY A 441 -2.04 -5.91 13.12
CA GLY A 441 -0.98 -5.86 14.12
C GLY A 441 -1.48 -6.49 15.41
N VAL A 442 -1.33 -7.80 15.55
CA VAL A 442 -1.50 -8.47 16.83
C VAL A 442 -0.40 -7.91 17.71
N ARG A 443 -0.74 -7.50 18.94
CA ARG A 443 0.24 -7.16 19.99
C ARG A 443 1.24 -8.31 20.13
N ALA A 444 2.31 -8.26 19.34
CA ALA A 444 3.48 -9.07 19.55
C ALA A 444 4.20 -8.39 20.72
N SER A 445 4.06 -9.00 21.89
CA SER A 445 4.97 -8.79 23.01
C SER A 445 6.40 -8.71 22.49
N CYS A 446 7.04 -7.58 22.82
CA CYS A 446 8.46 -7.25 22.75
C CYS A 446 9.41 -8.28 22.09
N LEU A 447 10.05 -7.84 20.99
CA LEU A 447 11.52 -7.86 20.72
C LEU A 447 11.78 -7.95 19.21
N GLY A 448 12.28 -6.87 18.59
CA GLY A 448 12.78 -6.92 17.21
C GLY A 448 12.91 -5.58 16.49
N GLY A 449 13.70 -4.66 17.04
CA GLY A 449 14.01 -3.37 16.39
C GLY A 449 14.90 -3.50 15.14
N ALA A 450 14.84 -2.50 14.25
CA ALA A 450 15.72 -2.12 13.12
C ALA A 450 16.23 -3.19 12.13
N GLY A 451 16.62 -4.38 12.58
CA GLY A 451 17.11 -5.49 11.75
C GLY A 451 16.06 -6.06 10.80
N ASN A 452 14.76 -5.88 11.08
CA ASN A 452 13.70 -6.31 10.17
C ASN A 452 13.61 -5.44 8.92
N ILE A 453 13.78 -4.12 9.01
CA ILE A 453 13.67 -3.23 7.84
C ILE A 453 14.81 -3.48 6.86
N VAL A 454 16.06 -3.54 7.35
CA VAL A 454 17.23 -3.82 6.50
C VAL A 454 17.13 -5.20 5.85
N ARG A 455 16.69 -6.22 6.61
CA ARG A 455 16.51 -7.58 6.08
C ARG A 455 15.45 -7.64 4.99
N GLU A 456 14.32 -6.96 5.16
CA GLU A 456 13.24 -6.98 4.17
C GLU A 456 13.57 -6.11 2.94
N SER A 457 14.31 -5.00 3.08
CA SER A 457 14.81 -4.22 1.95
C SER A 457 15.87 -4.95 1.13
N THR A 458 16.79 -5.69 1.78
CA THR A 458 17.78 -6.53 1.06
C THR A 458 17.09 -7.65 0.29
N LYS A 459 16.09 -8.30 0.90
CA LYS A 459 15.28 -9.33 0.22
C LYS A 459 14.48 -8.76 -0.95
N ALA A 460 13.91 -7.56 -0.81
CA ALA A 460 13.19 -6.90 -1.90
C ALA A 460 14.11 -6.63 -3.09
N MET A 461 15.29 -6.06 -2.85
CA MET A 461 16.28 -5.81 -3.90
C MET A 461 16.81 -7.11 -4.54
N GLU A 462 17.05 -8.14 -3.74
CA GLU A 462 17.41 -9.48 -4.24
C GLU A 462 16.31 -10.06 -5.15
N ASN A 463 15.05 -9.95 -4.74
CA ASN A 463 13.91 -10.45 -5.50
C ASN A 463 13.74 -9.70 -6.83
N GLU A 464 13.92 -8.37 -6.84
CA GLU A 464 13.91 -7.57 -8.08
C GLU A 464 15.05 -7.97 -9.02
N MET A 465 16.26 -8.17 -8.50
CA MET A 465 17.40 -8.60 -9.32
C MET A 465 17.18 -10.00 -9.91
N ARG A 466 16.59 -10.92 -9.13
CA ARG A 466 16.18 -12.25 -9.62
C ARG A 466 15.10 -12.15 -10.69
N ALA A 467 14.12 -11.25 -10.52
CA ALA A 467 13.06 -11.01 -11.50
C ALA A 467 13.59 -10.46 -12.83
N LEU A 468 14.69 -9.70 -12.79
CA LEU A 468 15.41 -9.21 -13.98
C LEU A 468 16.37 -10.25 -14.60
N GLY A 469 16.42 -11.48 -14.07
CA GLY A 469 17.26 -12.56 -14.58
C GLY A 469 18.74 -12.43 -14.24
N ILE A 470 19.10 -11.60 -13.25
CA ILE A 470 20.48 -11.45 -12.78
C ILE A 470 20.89 -12.72 -12.02
N SER A 471 22.08 -13.24 -12.34
CA SER A 471 22.57 -14.50 -11.75
C SER A 471 22.83 -14.36 -10.25
N GLU A 472 22.76 -15.47 -9.49
CA GLU A 472 23.04 -15.43 -8.05
C GLU A 472 24.45 -14.90 -7.73
N ASP A 473 25.43 -15.22 -8.57
CA ASP A 473 26.81 -14.74 -8.42
C ASP A 473 26.92 -13.23 -8.67
N ASP A 474 26.18 -12.69 -9.63
CA ASP A 474 26.13 -11.25 -9.92
C ASP A 474 25.35 -10.50 -8.83
N ILE A 475 24.26 -11.07 -8.32
CA ILE A 475 23.50 -10.52 -7.19
C ILE A 475 24.39 -10.48 -5.94
N ALA A 476 25.06 -11.59 -5.63
CA ALA A 476 26.00 -11.65 -4.51
C ALA A 476 27.11 -10.62 -4.69
N THR A 477 27.65 -10.47 -5.89
CA THR A 477 28.69 -9.46 -6.21
C THR A 477 28.16 -8.03 -6.02
N ILE A 478 26.95 -7.71 -6.48
CA ILE A 478 26.32 -6.38 -6.36
C ILE A 478 26.00 -6.07 -4.89
N LEU A 479 25.37 -7.00 -4.17
CA LEU A 479 25.03 -6.83 -2.75
C LEU A 479 26.28 -6.72 -1.89
N VAL A 480 27.30 -7.56 -2.14
CA VAL A 480 28.60 -7.45 -1.48
C VAL A 480 29.25 -6.12 -1.82
N THR A 481 29.17 -5.63 -3.07
CA THR A 481 29.72 -4.32 -3.48
C THR A 481 29.01 -3.15 -2.81
N ILE A 482 27.69 -3.21 -2.68
CA ILE A 482 26.89 -2.20 -1.95
C ILE A 482 27.25 -2.25 -0.46
N TYR A 483 27.31 -3.45 0.13
CA TYR A 483 27.69 -3.63 1.53
C TYR A 483 29.13 -3.18 1.80
N TRP A 484 30.03 -3.42 0.85
CA TRP A 484 31.41 -2.93 0.86
C TRP A 484 31.44 -1.41 0.71
N GLY A 485 30.67 -0.82 -0.20
CA GLY A 485 30.56 0.64 -0.37
C GLY A 485 29.99 1.36 0.86
N ILE A 486 29.06 0.74 1.58
CA ILE A 486 28.45 1.28 2.81
C ILE A 486 29.39 1.16 4.02
N ASN A 487 30.09 0.03 4.15
CA ASN A 487 30.86 -0.29 5.37
C ASN A 487 32.37 -0.06 5.25
N ALA A 488 32.93 0.10 4.04
CA ALA A 488 34.38 0.21 3.85
C ALA A 488 34.97 1.46 4.52
N ASN A 489 34.24 2.56 4.53
CA ASN A 489 34.73 3.85 5.04
C ASN A 489 34.32 4.11 6.49
N THR A 490 33.08 3.76 6.85
CA THR A 490 32.49 4.05 8.16
C THR A 490 33.23 3.36 9.31
N ARG A 491 33.58 2.08 9.15
CA ARG A 491 34.31 1.33 10.20
C ARG A 491 35.74 1.85 10.41
N LYS A 492 36.40 2.27 9.33
CA LYS A 492 37.78 2.78 9.37
C LYS A 492 37.82 4.17 9.97
N ALA A 493 36.88 5.04 9.59
CA ALA A 493 36.78 6.38 10.14
C ALA A 493 36.44 6.35 11.64
N ALA A 494 35.56 5.44 12.07
CA ALA A 494 35.29 5.21 13.48
C ALA A 494 36.53 4.71 14.24
N PHE A 495 37.27 3.75 13.66
CA PHE A 495 38.52 3.24 14.22
C PHE A 495 39.58 4.34 14.39
N TRP A 496 39.82 5.15 13.34
CA TRP A 496 40.82 6.21 13.37
C TRP A 496 40.45 7.33 14.34
N LEU A 497 39.18 7.72 14.39
CA LEU A 497 38.69 8.74 15.31
C LEU A 497 38.92 8.30 16.77
N LEU A 498 38.57 7.05 17.07
CA LEU A 498 38.83 6.46 18.39
C LEU A 498 40.32 6.37 18.69
N THR A 499 41.13 5.95 17.73
CA THR A 499 42.59 5.88 17.88
C THR A 499 43.15 7.26 18.22
N TYR A 500 42.77 8.30 17.50
CA TYR A 500 43.31 9.64 17.74
C TYR A 500 42.85 10.25 19.06
N ILE A 501 41.58 10.10 19.42
CA ILE A 501 41.06 10.57 20.73
C ILE A 501 41.83 9.91 21.88
N LEU A 502 42.07 8.60 21.79
CA LEU A 502 42.70 7.83 22.87
C LEU A 502 44.22 8.00 22.94
N HIS A 503 44.88 8.27 21.81
CA HIS A 503 46.34 8.44 21.76
C HIS A 503 46.79 9.88 22.09
N TYR A 504 46.07 10.88 21.59
CA TYR A 504 46.55 12.27 21.63
C TYR A 504 45.98 13.12 22.79
N GLY A 505 44.90 12.68 23.44
CA GLY A 505 44.34 13.37 24.62
C GLY A 505 43.51 12.45 25.52
N PRO A 506 44.11 11.37 26.06
CA PRO A 506 43.40 10.19 26.56
C PRO A 506 42.33 10.46 27.62
N GLN A 507 42.55 11.45 28.51
CA GLN A 507 41.57 11.80 29.55
C GLN A 507 40.83 13.10 29.21
N HIS A 508 41.57 14.11 28.75
CA HIS A 508 41.01 15.44 28.48
C HIS A 508 39.97 15.44 27.35
N TYR A 509 40.24 14.78 26.23
CA TYR A 509 39.29 14.74 25.11
C TYR A 509 38.10 13.82 25.39
N VAL A 510 38.34 12.73 26.11
CA VAL A 510 37.28 11.82 26.53
C VAL A 510 36.30 12.52 27.47
N ASP A 511 36.79 13.26 28.47
CA ASP A 511 35.92 13.98 29.40
C ASP A 511 35.18 15.15 28.72
N MET A 512 35.86 15.88 27.82
CA MET A 512 35.25 16.94 27.01
C MET A 512 34.08 16.42 26.15
N ILE A 513 34.27 15.30 25.44
CA ILE A 513 33.20 14.68 24.64
C ILE A 513 32.05 14.19 25.54
N ARG A 514 32.37 13.63 26.71
CA ARG A 514 31.37 13.12 27.66
C ARG A 514 30.49 14.23 28.23
N GLU A 515 31.08 15.38 28.57
CA GLU A 515 30.35 16.55 29.03
C GLU A 515 29.49 17.15 27.91
N GLU A 516 30.07 17.35 26.72
CA GLU A 516 29.40 17.94 25.57
C GLU A 516 28.20 17.12 25.10
N THR A 517 28.31 15.79 25.12
CA THR A 517 27.24 14.91 24.62
C THR A 517 26.20 14.57 25.68
N LEU A 518 26.43 14.89 26.96
CA LEU A 518 25.56 14.49 28.07
C LEU A 518 24.07 14.81 27.87
N PRO A 519 23.67 16.01 27.38
CA PRO A 519 22.26 16.37 27.25
C PRO A 519 21.51 15.58 26.17
N ALA A 520 22.21 14.91 25.26
CA ALA A 520 21.59 14.00 24.30
C ALA A 520 21.08 12.69 24.94
N PHE A 521 21.43 12.41 26.20
CA PHE A 521 21.19 11.14 26.89
C PHE A 521 20.44 11.33 28.23
N SER A 522 19.34 12.10 28.23
CA SER A 522 18.52 12.30 29.42
C SER A 522 17.93 10.99 29.99
N PRO A 523 17.75 10.86 31.32
CA PRO A 523 17.35 9.60 31.98
C PRO A 523 15.99 9.02 31.52
N ASP A 524 15.17 9.85 30.92
CA ASP A 524 13.82 9.59 30.41
C ASP A 524 13.78 9.17 28.92
N LYS A 525 14.91 9.25 28.20
CA LYS A 525 15.01 8.86 26.79
C LYS A 525 15.70 7.50 26.62
N SER A 526 15.00 6.50 26.06
CA SER A 526 15.56 5.19 25.71
C SER A 526 16.44 5.21 24.45
N ILE A 527 16.32 6.26 23.64
CA ILE A 527 17.09 6.49 22.41
C ILE A 527 17.74 7.88 22.51
N PRO A 528 19.04 8.03 22.19
CA PRO A 528 19.73 9.30 22.25
C PRO A 528 19.14 10.34 21.29
N ASP A 529 19.16 11.61 21.70
CA ASP A 529 18.71 12.74 20.90
C ASP A 529 19.72 13.04 19.77
N LEU A 530 19.36 12.65 18.54
CA LEU A 530 20.26 12.74 17.39
C LEU A 530 20.46 14.17 16.89
N ASP A 531 19.45 15.01 17.01
CA ASP A 531 19.52 16.41 16.57
C ASP A 531 20.44 17.19 17.51
N TYR A 532 20.39 16.89 18.81
CA TYR A 532 21.32 17.46 19.78
C TYR A 532 22.79 17.14 19.44
N LEU A 533 23.10 15.87 19.14
CA LEU A 533 24.47 15.44 18.84
C LEU A 533 25.05 16.06 17.55
N HIS A 534 24.22 16.47 16.60
CA HIS A 534 24.70 17.08 15.35
C HIS A 534 24.81 18.58 15.42
N ASP A 535 23.89 19.23 16.12
CA ASP A 535 23.78 20.67 16.10
C ASP A 535 24.45 21.33 17.32
N ASN A 536 24.73 20.56 18.38
CA ASN A 536 25.18 21.09 19.67
C ASN A 536 26.47 20.42 20.21
N CYS A 537 27.18 19.61 19.42
CA CYS A 537 28.45 18.97 19.82
C CYS A 537 29.64 19.38 18.92
N PRO A 538 30.11 20.64 19.00
CA PRO A 538 31.18 21.15 18.14
C PRO A 538 32.56 20.49 18.31
N HIS A 539 32.93 20.03 19.52
CA HIS A 539 34.21 19.36 19.74
C HIS A 539 34.24 17.97 19.09
N LEU A 540 33.17 17.20 19.26
CA LEU A 540 33.03 15.90 18.60
C LEU A 540 33.05 16.03 17.07
N ASP A 541 32.41 17.06 16.50
CA ASP A 541 32.46 17.32 15.05
C ASP A 541 33.87 17.70 14.56
N ALA A 542 34.58 18.53 15.33
CA ALA A 542 35.93 18.93 14.97
C ALA A 542 36.90 17.74 14.94
N MET A 543 36.85 16.86 15.95
CA MET A 543 37.68 15.65 16.01
C MET A 543 37.39 14.68 14.85
N TRP A 544 36.12 14.58 14.43
CA TRP A 544 35.75 13.81 13.24
C TRP A 544 36.43 14.34 11.97
N ASN A 545 36.36 15.65 11.72
CA ASN A 545 36.93 16.22 10.50
C ASN A 545 38.46 16.03 10.43
N GLU A 546 39.13 16.11 11.58
CA GLU A 546 40.58 15.93 11.65
C GLU A 546 41.03 14.49 11.44
N THR A 547 40.19 13.53 11.81
CA THR A 547 40.45 12.09 11.60
C THR A 547 40.54 11.77 10.12
N ILE A 548 39.63 12.37 9.35
CA ILE A 548 39.58 12.21 7.90
C ILE A 548 40.81 12.85 7.24
N ARG A 549 41.32 13.96 7.79
CA ARG A 549 42.46 14.70 7.25
C ARG A 549 43.75 13.88 7.32
N LEU A 550 44.01 13.18 8.42
CA LEU A 550 45.25 12.41 8.62
C LEU A 550 45.34 11.08 7.87
N SER A 551 44.23 10.59 7.33
CA SER A 551 44.12 9.23 6.82
C SER A 551 44.11 9.16 5.29
N ALA A 552 45.11 9.69 4.56
CA ALA A 552 45.43 9.22 3.18
C ALA A 552 46.97 9.32 2.82
N ILE A 553 47.57 8.62 1.81
CA ILE A 553 49.02 8.70 1.42
C ILE A 553 49.28 8.31 -0.09
N LEU A 554 50.42 8.70 -0.75
CA LEU A 554 50.82 8.35 -2.16
C LEU A 554 52.36 8.33 -2.51
N CYS A 555 52.78 7.56 -3.56
CA CYS A 555 54.16 7.48 -4.16
C CYS A 555 54.23 7.61 -5.72
N LYS A 556 55.43 7.90 -6.28
CA LYS A 556 55.73 8.41 -7.66
C LYS A 556 55.81 7.35 -8.79
N GLY A 557 55.20 7.62 -9.97
CA GLY A 557 55.51 6.93 -11.25
C GLY A 557 54.36 6.65 -12.24
N ASN A 558 53.09 6.86 -11.87
CA ASN A 558 51.93 6.45 -12.68
C ASN A 558 51.06 7.61 -13.19
N ARG A 559 50.20 7.34 -14.20
CA ARG A 559 49.20 8.28 -14.74
C ARG A 559 48.23 8.76 -13.65
N LEU A 560 47.93 10.07 -13.69
CA LEU A 560 47.39 10.84 -12.59
C LEU A 560 45.85 10.76 -12.50
N MET A 561 45.35 9.92 -11.60
CA MET A 561 44.15 10.27 -10.83
C MET A 561 44.65 11.25 -9.75
N ILE A 562 44.22 12.51 -9.77
CA ILE A 562 44.61 13.48 -8.73
C ILE A 562 44.04 12.96 -7.41
N PRO A 563 44.89 12.49 -6.47
CA PRO A 563 44.42 12.11 -5.15
C PRO A 563 44.05 13.43 -4.47
N TYR A 564 42.75 13.72 -4.34
CA TYR A 564 42.25 14.95 -3.71
C TYR A 564 42.83 15.18 -2.32
N GLN A 565 43.28 14.12 -1.67
CA GLN A 565 43.95 14.20 -0.40
C GLN A 565 45.26 15.00 -0.45
N GLN A 566 46.02 15.00 -1.55
CA GLN A 566 47.21 15.87 -1.63
C GLN A 566 46.85 17.36 -1.46
N LEU A 567 45.60 17.75 -1.75
CA LEU A 567 45.09 19.08 -1.45
C LEU A 567 44.90 19.32 0.05
N HIS A 568 44.61 18.27 0.84
CA HIS A 568 44.48 18.32 2.30
C HIS A 568 45.82 18.39 3.02
N PHE A 569 46.92 18.17 2.31
CA PHE A 569 48.31 18.27 2.78
C PHE A 569 49.02 19.52 2.22
N ASP A 570 48.27 20.43 1.59
CA ASP A 570 48.81 21.72 1.16
C ASP A 570 49.16 22.58 2.37
N GLU A 571 50.45 22.65 2.70
CA GLU A 571 50.98 23.42 3.83
C GLU A 571 50.57 24.90 3.77
N SER A 572 50.39 25.47 2.58
CA SER A 572 49.99 26.87 2.43
C SER A 572 48.55 27.14 2.89
N ILE A 573 47.71 26.10 2.94
CA ILE A 573 46.31 26.19 3.36
C ILE A 573 46.07 25.55 4.71
N PHE A 574 46.70 24.41 4.99
CA PHE A 574 46.47 23.61 6.20
C PHE A 574 47.66 23.62 7.18
N GLY A 575 48.86 24.04 6.75
CA GLY A 575 50.11 24.03 7.54
C GLY A 575 50.69 25.40 7.90
N VAL A 576 49.91 26.49 7.74
CA VAL A 576 50.37 27.88 7.93
C VAL A 576 51.05 28.13 9.29
N ASP A 577 50.64 27.40 10.33
CA ASP A 577 51.14 27.58 11.70
C ASP A 577 51.76 26.31 12.32
N TYR A 578 51.62 25.13 11.69
CA TYR A 578 51.98 23.81 12.26
C TYR A 578 52.20 22.76 11.16
N PRO A 579 52.91 21.64 11.45
CA PRO A 579 53.07 20.53 10.50
C PRO A 579 51.73 19.95 10.07
N VAL A 580 51.56 19.72 8.76
CA VAL A 580 50.30 19.27 8.18
C VAL A 580 50.04 17.78 8.47
N GLU A 581 50.99 17.03 8.99
CA GLU A 581 50.85 15.59 9.26
C GLU A 581 50.27 15.27 10.66
N GLU A 582 50.02 16.28 11.51
CA GLU A 582 49.57 16.09 12.90
C GLU A 582 48.07 16.33 13.11
N PHE A 583 47.41 15.51 13.94
CA PHE A 583 45.97 15.62 14.22
C PHE A 583 45.67 16.89 15.03
N ARG A 584 45.10 17.93 14.40
CA ARG A 584 44.79 19.25 14.94
C ARG A 584 43.40 19.77 14.53
N HIS A 585 42.38 19.32 15.25
CA HIS A 585 40.99 19.71 15.01
C HIS A 585 40.74 21.22 15.13
N GLU A 586 41.55 21.94 15.91
CA GLU A 586 41.41 23.38 16.16
C GLU A 586 41.57 24.23 14.90
N LEU A 587 42.22 23.70 13.86
CA LEU A 587 42.39 24.35 12.56
C LEU A 587 41.05 24.74 11.93
N PHE A 588 40.03 23.87 12.06
CA PHE A 588 38.68 24.10 11.53
C PHE A 588 37.82 25.01 12.41
N MET A 589 38.32 25.38 13.59
CA MET A 589 37.64 26.28 14.54
C MET A 589 38.15 27.73 14.45
N GLN A 590 39.21 28.00 13.69
CA GLN A 590 39.80 29.34 13.56
C GLN A 590 38.84 30.31 12.86
N LYS A 591 38.49 31.41 13.54
CA LYS A 591 37.63 32.45 12.99
C LYS A 591 38.26 33.08 11.74
N GLY A 592 37.49 33.11 10.64
CA GLY A 592 37.90 33.69 9.37
C GLY A 592 38.46 32.69 8.34
N ARG A 593 38.77 31.46 8.75
CA ARG A 593 39.24 30.39 7.85
C ARG A 593 38.14 29.37 7.64
N ASN A 594 37.27 29.59 6.64
CA ASN A 594 36.20 28.64 6.32
C ASN A 594 36.74 27.46 5.48
N LEU A 595 37.57 26.62 6.11
CA LEU A 595 38.29 25.54 5.44
C LEU A 595 37.36 24.49 4.83
N THR A 596 36.18 24.27 5.42
CA THR A 596 35.18 23.32 4.87
C THR A 596 34.56 23.77 3.55
N ARG A 597 34.71 25.05 3.19
CA ARG A 597 34.32 25.59 1.88
C ARG A 597 35.50 25.81 0.94
N SER A 598 36.74 25.55 1.39
CA SER A 598 37.93 25.67 0.58
C SER A 598 37.87 24.78 -0.65
N ASP A 599 38.47 25.22 -1.75
CA ASP A 599 38.61 24.40 -2.95
C ASP A 599 39.52 23.19 -2.74
N ASN A 600 40.42 23.30 -1.77
CA ASN A 600 41.30 22.20 -1.34
C ASN A 600 40.61 21.24 -0.38
N TRP A 601 39.37 21.51 0.07
CA TRP A 601 38.61 20.61 0.92
C TRP A 601 37.63 19.74 0.10
N ARG A 602 38.02 18.49 -0.16
CA ARG A 602 37.28 17.54 -1.03
C ARG A 602 37.13 16.11 -0.45
N PRO A 603 36.65 15.92 0.79
CA PRO A 603 36.64 14.61 1.48
C PRO A 603 35.60 13.57 0.98
N PHE A 604 34.53 14.00 0.29
CA PHE A 604 33.42 13.12 -0.15
C PHE A 604 33.07 13.31 -1.64
N ARG A 605 34.05 13.65 -2.47
CA ARG A 605 33.82 14.08 -3.85
C ARG A 605 34.91 13.57 -4.78
N GLY A 606 34.49 12.99 -5.91
CA GLY A 606 35.35 12.64 -7.05
C GLY A 606 35.05 13.41 -8.35
N GLY A 607 34.08 14.36 -8.33
CA GLY A 607 33.60 15.10 -9.49
C GLY A 607 32.84 16.40 -9.14
N THR A 608 32.03 16.95 -10.05
CA THR A 608 31.36 18.26 -9.86
C THR A 608 30.19 18.27 -8.86
N LYS A 609 29.79 17.11 -8.31
CA LYS A 609 28.81 16.99 -7.20
C LYS A 609 29.37 16.21 -5.98
N GLN A 610 29.00 16.60 -4.76
CA GLN A 610 29.35 15.89 -3.51
C GLN A 610 28.38 14.72 -3.29
N CYS A 611 28.87 13.61 -2.72
CA CYS A 611 28.04 12.47 -2.35
C CYS A 611 26.89 12.89 -1.40
N PRO A 612 25.60 12.66 -1.74
CA PRO A 612 24.47 12.98 -0.86
C PRO A 612 24.53 12.25 0.48
N GLY A 613 25.03 11.02 0.50
CA GLY A 613 25.19 10.19 1.70
C GLY A 613 26.19 10.73 2.74
N ARG A 614 26.96 11.78 2.43
CA ARG A 614 27.92 12.41 3.36
C ARG A 614 27.29 12.86 4.68
N TYR A 615 26.04 13.35 4.60
CA TYR A 615 25.32 13.81 5.78
C TYR A 615 25.01 12.60 6.67
N VAL A 616 24.38 11.57 6.11
CA VAL A 616 24.04 10.35 6.82
C VAL A 616 25.29 9.66 7.41
N ALA A 617 26.38 9.55 6.66
CA ALA A 617 27.63 8.96 7.13
C ALA A 617 28.22 9.73 8.32
N LYS A 618 28.28 11.07 8.25
CA LYS A 618 28.71 11.92 9.37
C LYS A 618 27.84 11.66 10.60
N ARG A 619 26.51 11.64 10.42
CA ARG A 619 25.56 11.43 11.51
C ARG A 619 25.77 10.11 12.25
N PHE A 620 25.97 9.02 11.52
CA PHE A 620 26.18 7.70 12.12
C PHE A 620 27.50 7.58 12.87
N VAL A 621 28.61 8.13 12.33
CA VAL A 621 29.91 7.97 13.00
C VAL A 621 29.99 8.81 14.27
N LEU A 622 29.46 10.05 14.26
CA LEU A 622 29.41 10.88 15.46
C LEU A 622 28.60 10.20 16.56
N LEU A 623 27.42 9.66 16.23
CA LEU A 623 26.58 8.92 17.18
C LEU A 623 27.30 7.72 17.77
N PHE A 624 27.95 6.90 16.94
CA PHE A 624 28.64 5.69 17.39
C PHE A 624 29.77 6.02 18.38
N VAL A 625 30.61 7.02 18.05
CA VAL A 625 31.73 7.41 18.92
C VAL A 625 31.23 8.01 20.23
N ALA A 626 30.20 8.87 20.19
CA ALA A 626 29.55 9.40 21.40
C ALA A 626 29.02 8.27 22.30
N MET A 627 28.29 7.31 21.72
CA MET A 627 27.74 6.18 22.47
C MET A 627 28.83 5.29 23.08
N LEU A 628 29.90 5.01 22.34
CA LEU A 628 31.00 4.16 22.82
C LEU A 628 31.71 4.80 24.01
N LEU A 629 32.11 6.07 23.89
CA LEU A 629 32.84 6.78 24.96
C LEU A 629 31.95 7.09 26.17
N ARG A 630 30.63 7.20 25.99
CA ARG A 630 29.68 7.39 27.09
C ARG A 630 29.46 6.12 27.91
N ARG A 631 29.33 4.98 27.23
CA ARG A 631 28.95 3.68 27.85
C ARG A 631 30.12 2.84 28.31
N PHE A 632 31.32 3.15 27.84
CA PHE A 632 32.50 2.37 28.13
C PHE A 632 33.69 3.26 28.48
N ASP A 633 34.52 2.75 29.40
CA ASP A 633 35.89 3.21 29.55
C ASP A 633 36.74 2.47 28.52
N VAL A 634 37.37 3.23 27.62
CA VAL A 634 38.20 2.70 26.54
C VAL A 634 39.64 3.08 26.83
N GLU A 635 40.48 2.08 27.08
CA GLU A 635 41.90 2.24 27.38
C GLU A 635 42.71 1.71 26.20
N LEU A 636 43.62 2.53 25.69
CA LEU A 636 44.46 2.15 24.57
C LEU A 636 45.54 1.15 24.98
N VAL A 637 45.68 0.06 24.21
CA VAL A 637 46.70 -0.98 24.43
C VAL A 637 47.85 -0.85 23.42
N THR A 638 47.55 -0.54 22.16
CA THR A 638 48.59 -0.30 21.14
C THR A 638 49.21 1.08 21.32
N ARG A 639 50.54 1.19 21.50
CA ARG A 639 51.21 2.49 21.72
C ARG A 639 51.61 3.24 20.45
N ARG A 640 51.69 2.55 19.31
CA ARG A 640 52.11 3.12 18.02
C ARG A 640 50.88 3.35 17.14
N ILE A 641 50.83 4.50 16.48
CA ILE A 641 49.80 4.80 15.48
C ILE A 641 50.05 3.92 14.26
N PRO A 642 49.02 3.21 13.77
CA PRO A 642 49.24 2.33 12.64
C PRO A 642 49.53 3.13 11.38
N ALA A 643 50.32 2.55 10.50
CA ALA A 643 50.57 3.07 9.17
C ALA A 643 49.37 2.77 8.30
N ALA A 644 49.16 3.64 7.32
CA ALA A 644 48.09 3.43 6.39
C ALA A 644 48.56 2.77 5.09
N GLU A 645 47.62 2.16 4.39
CA GLU A 645 47.90 1.46 3.14
C GLU A 645 48.02 2.47 1.99
N GLU A 646 49.25 2.80 1.63
CA GLU A 646 49.59 3.78 0.59
C GLU A 646 49.83 3.13 -0.78
N GLY A 647 50.09 1.82 -0.80
CA GLY A 647 50.55 1.09 -1.97
C GLY A 647 49.43 0.57 -2.88
N LYS A 648 48.17 0.69 -2.45
CA LYS A 648 47.00 0.13 -3.15
C LYS A 648 46.00 1.25 -3.49
N PRO A 649 45.54 1.38 -4.75
CA PRO A 649 44.46 2.28 -5.10
C PRO A 649 43.18 1.90 -4.36
N MET A 650 42.54 2.85 -3.68
CA MET A 650 41.33 2.61 -2.89
C MET A 650 40.24 3.65 -3.18
N LEU A 651 38.99 3.20 -3.19
CA LEU A 651 37.81 4.08 -3.30
C LEU A 651 37.42 4.57 -1.89
N GLY A 652 37.61 5.86 -1.60
CA GLY A 652 37.18 6.48 -0.34
C GLY A 652 38.30 6.69 0.68
N ILE A 653 38.04 6.39 1.96
CA ILE A 653 38.98 6.58 3.07
C ILE A 653 39.97 5.42 3.10
N MET A 654 41.24 5.72 3.38
CA MET A 654 42.29 4.72 3.29
C MET A 654 42.13 3.57 4.29
N SER A 655 42.58 2.39 3.89
CA SER A 655 42.75 1.23 4.77
C SER A 655 43.97 1.38 5.68
N ILE A 656 43.94 0.68 6.80
CA ILE A 656 45.09 0.45 7.67
C ILE A 656 45.98 -0.60 6.97
N LYS A 657 47.30 -0.49 7.12
CA LYS A 657 48.25 -1.47 6.60
C LYS A 657 48.08 -2.82 7.31
N ASP A 658 48.17 -3.92 6.56
CA ASP A 658 47.95 -5.26 7.10
C ASP A 658 48.89 -5.54 8.30
N GLY A 659 48.30 -5.95 9.43
CA GLY A 659 49.02 -6.24 10.68
C GLY A 659 49.22 -5.06 11.63
N GLU A 660 48.72 -3.87 11.29
CA GLU A 660 48.81 -2.67 12.14
C GLU A 660 47.48 -2.35 12.84
N ASP A 661 46.92 -3.30 13.59
CA ASP A 661 45.68 -3.08 14.34
C ASP A 661 45.87 -2.20 15.60
N VAL A 662 44.85 -1.42 15.95
CA VAL A 662 44.77 -0.68 17.23
C VAL A 662 43.95 -1.52 18.20
N LEU A 663 44.63 -2.01 19.22
CA LEU A 663 44.04 -2.76 20.30
C LEU A 663 43.63 -1.78 21.39
N VAL A 664 42.37 -1.90 21.80
CA VAL A 664 41.81 -1.17 22.93
C VAL A 664 41.22 -2.15 23.92
N ARG A 665 41.33 -1.83 25.20
CA ARG A 665 40.62 -2.50 26.28
C ARG A 665 39.35 -1.71 26.56
N VAL A 666 38.21 -2.37 26.44
CA VAL A 666 36.89 -1.75 26.66
C VAL A 666 36.29 -2.33 27.92
N ARG A 667 35.88 -1.46 28.86
CA ARG A 667 35.15 -1.85 30.08
C ARG A 667 33.82 -1.11 30.15
N PRO A 668 32.70 -1.78 30.46
CA PRO A 668 31.44 -1.09 30.73
C PRO A 668 31.65 -0.06 31.84
N ARG A 669 31.10 1.14 31.63
CA ARG A 669 31.14 2.22 32.61
C ARG A 669 29.93 2.19 33.53
#